data_AF-A0A2T5MFK8-F1
#
_entry.id   AF-A0A2T5MFK8-F1
#
_cell.length_a   1.000
_cell.length_b   1.000
_cell.length_c   1.000
_cell.angle_alpha   90.00
_cell.angle_beta   90.00
_cell.angle_gamma   90.00
#
_symmetry.space_group_name_H-M   'P 1'
#
loop_
_entity.id
_entity.type
_entity.pdbx_description
1 polymer ?
#
loop_
_entity_poly.entity_id
_entity_poly.type
_entity_poly.pdbx_seq_one_letter_code
_entity_poly.pdbx_strand_id
1 'polypeptide(L)'
;MASASVVSAGAPEAINKYTGKVIPNGSTLLVWTGDGCSTPVCNPTSSQDFLAVIDAEPNSRTFGNVIWTAELTNILASNVAGNILGILGSDSHNDPHHMLSYTSYISGGGDGLTAGHKYTFAGGVISKNVFRFDITSVRNIGKADVAVCGTQPSRSSLTDDFIVMPSQGPNHKILYTYMSNYVYGPGGTVTEIDPGRTAPTLLGGICQPSVPGVIPLLQSVEQGGLIGCLGGLDYVDDSPLLGHVGITEYSACVQANQPRNPTGYTSYPDKRAQRAYNQGVFYFGNKDAGIEALPHGMGLTYDGKYLVHSDYAVAASIGAAAINGALRGLCNQESLIPGAPSLDPGPLGICGSSFGSSVRVYKTSESYTHGKTQDSLSKSNIFPSNPYIRSVSAVPDGPREELVVFHEENEGLMAFGLPHQSHHCSNQKGWVNLGDPSYDRAVTPAGVGANSGSNIGVADCTEDKSNFIPHDGAFTAAMCGGVLYYSPDITIPGNQTNVFGGKGPYWRAVYDVGPCTGVSYFSITDDDRWLILPIAGIESPASVDPVGAVEFDRDYPREHSRRVLTVDIRPLLAKGRANTPETAIRCDFPPPDSSRVSKNTLGIKATRADLSSGISGKFNVLRHNNEADDCPRVRGSIGQFETGPTGIGAATTESSNSSQLGVGYIRLAQVLQEVEGGSLSNVILNNAQVGGEPSGTGGAPGSGNLNSPQNLYTHGGPHFTIVDRIGYQSTPSGTGGYLDLTPIKTANGLGLPRNAVVGQPAASGVERYAFIQYFVELNHVPLPGTGSDGDRTICLAKVDRRTGASVLDTSFTDEILGTPCLDFDSAARDGWLWPGSRGQKGAAKPHAAIFERDGAALFGPGYYPAKPVVLH
;
A
#
# COMPACT_ATOMS: atom_id res chain seq x y z
N MET A 1 -31.40 1.06 43.03
CA MET A 1 -30.02 0.55 43.06
C MET A 1 -29.78 -0.21 41.77
N ALA A 2 -29.19 0.45 40.77
CA ALA A 2 -28.77 -0.21 39.53
C ALA A 2 -27.44 -0.91 39.81
N SER A 3 -27.37 -2.21 39.54
CA SER A 3 -26.14 -2.98 39.65
C SER A 3 -25.11 -2.41 38.67
N ALA A 4 -23.99 -1.92 39.19
CA ALA A 4 -22.81 -1.62 38.40
C ALA A 4 -22.40 -2.91 37.68
N SER A 5 -22.61 -2.96 36.36
CA SER A 5 -22.09 -4.02 35.52
C SER A 5 -20.57 -3.96 35.56
N VAL A 6 -19.95 -5.04 36.02
CA VAL A 6 -18.50 -5.24 35.93
C VAL A 6 -18.11 -5.05 34.45
N VAL A 7 -17.30 -4.03 34.17
CA VAL A 7 -16.73 -3.80 32.84
C VAL A 7 -15.86 -5.02 32.53
N SER A 8 -16.26 -5.82 31.55
CA SER A 8 -15.45 -6.90 31.02
C SER A 8 -14.11 -6.35 30.56
N ALA A 9 -12.99 -6.95 31.00
CA ALA A 9 -11.64 -6.56 30.64
C ALA A 9 -11.28 -7.05 29.22
N GLY A 10 -12.06 -6.66 28.20
CA GLY A 10 -11.88 -7.06 26.81
C GLY A 10 -13.14 -6.90 25.96
N ALA A 11 -12.95 -6.99 24.64
CA ALA A 11 -13.99 -7.00 23.62
C ALA A 11 -14.99 -8.15 23.85
N PRO A 12 -16.26 -7.98 23.43
CA PRO A 12 -17.24 -9.05 23.49
C PRO A 12 -16.82 -10.27 22.65
N GLU A 13 -17.24 -11.45 23.11
CA GLU A 13 -17.14 -12.70 22.36
C GLU A 13 -17.89 -12.61 21.01
N ALA A 14 -17.37 -13.29 19.99
CA ALA A 14 -18.11 -13.46 18.75
C ALA A 14 -19.29 -14.41 18.99
N ILE A 15 -20.53 -13.92 18.88
CA ILE A 15 -21.73 -14.75 19.08
C ILE A 15 -22.36 -15.06 17.74
N ASN A 16 -22.56 -16.34 17.44
CA ASN A 16 -23.20 -16.79 16.22
C ASN A 16 -24.67 -16.32 16.14
N LYS A 17 -25.02 -15.59 15.08
CA LYS A 17 -26.35 -15.00 14.89
C LYS A 17 -27.47 -16.02 14.67
N TYR A 18 -27.15 -17.23 14.24
CA TYR A 18 -28.12 -18.31 14.00
C TYR A 18 -28.31 -19.24 15.20
N THR A 19 -27.25 -19.50 15.97
CA THR A 19 -27.27 -20.49 17.06
C THR A 19 -27.20 -19.87 18.45
N GLY A 20 -26.80 -18.60 18.58
CA GLY A 20 -26.58 -17.93 19.86
C GLY A 20 -25.36 -18.43 20.65
N LYS A 21 -24.55 -19.34 20.08
CA LYS A 21 -23.33 -19.86 20.71
C LYS A 21 -22.13 -18.96 20.43
N VAL A 22 -21.16 -18.96 21.33
CA VAL A 22 -19.84 -18.36 21.09
C VAL A 22 -19.18 -19.05 19.90
N ILE A 23 -18.56 -18.27 19.03
CA ILE A 23 -17.67 -18.70 17.95
C ILE A 23 -16.25 -18.60 18.52
N PRO A 24 -15.62 -19.75 18.88
CA PRO A 24 -14.26 -19.73 19.40
C PRO A 24 -13.31 -19.09 18.38
N ASN A 25 -12.44 -18.18 18.85
CA ASN A 25 -11.45 -17.48 18.03
C ASN A 25 -12.06 -16.78 16.81
N GLY A 26 -13.25 -16.18 16.95
CA GLY A 26 -13.91 -15.45 15.87
C GLY A 26 -13.03 -14.32 15.33
N SER A 27 -12.85 -14.29 14.01
CA SER A 27 -11.92 -13.40 13.32
C SER A 27 -12.22 -11.92 13.58
N THR A 28 -11.17 -11.12 13.70
CA THR A 28 -11.22 -9.67 13.78
C THR A 28 -10.43 -9.03 12.63
N LEU A 29 -10.71 -7.77 12.36
CA LEU A 29 -9.85 -6.90 11.57
C LEU A 29 -9.25 -5.88 12.53
N LEU A 30 -7.93 -5.90 12.68
CA LEU A 30 -7.19 -4.90 13.46
C LEU A 30 -6.84 -3.76 12.51
N VAL A 31 -7.18 -2.53 12.89
CA VAL A 31 -7.04 -1.35 12.03
C VAL A 31 -6.25 -0.26 12.73
N TRP A 32 -5.13 0.14 12.13
CA TRP A 32 -4.34 1.27 12.58
C TRP A 32 -5.03 2.58 12.21
N THR A 33 -5.41 3.35 13.23
CA THR A 33 -6.41 4.41 13.09
C THR A 33 -5.97 5.71 13.77
N GLY A 34 -5.98 6.80 13.00
CA GLY A 34 -5.69 8.14 13.47
C GLY A 34 -6.87 8.78 14.17
N ASP A 35 -6.59 9.77 15.03
CA ASP A 35 -7.64 10.68 15.47
C ASP A 35 -8.17 11.52 14.30
N GLY A 36 -9.47 11.83 14.28
CA GLY A 36 -10.09 12.54 13.16
C GLY A 36 -9.60 13.97 12.94
N CYS A 37 -8.82 14.54 13.87
CA CYS A 37 -8.33 15.89 13.74
C CYS A 37 -6.94 15.96 13.09
N SER A 38 -6.84 16.72 12.01
CA SER A 38 -5.58 17.03 11.30
C SER A 38 -4.99 18.39 11.62
N THR A 39 -5.69 19.23 12.39
CA THR A 39 -5.33 20.65 12.51
C THR A 39 -4.46 20.94 13.75
N PRO A 40 -3.55 21.92 13.68
CA PRO A 40 -2.73 22.34 14.83
C PRO A 40 -3.52 22.96 16.00
N VAL A 41 -4.82 23.24 15.81
CA VAL A 41 -5.68 23.88 16.83
C VAL A 41 -6.46 22.86 17.66
N CYS A 42 -6.36 21.57 17.35
CA CYS A 42 -6.99 20.53 18.15
C CYS A 42 -6.29 20.35 19.49
N ASN A 43 -7.08 19.90 20.46
CA ASN A 43 -6.54 19.58 21.76
C ASN A 43 -5.91 18.18 21.71
N PRO A 44 -4.56 18.06 21.77
CA PRO A 44 -3.87 16.77 21.70
C PRO A 44 -4.21 15.87 22.88
N THR A 45 -4.77 16.40 23.98
CA THR A 45 -5.20 15.58 25.12
C THR A 45 -6.51 14.83 24.88
N SER A 46 -7.26 15.19 23.83
CA SER A 46 -8.49 14.49 23.40
C SER A 46 -8.36 13.82 22.03
N SER A 47 -7.36 14.20 21.25
CA SER A 47 -7.03 13.65 19.92
C SER A 47 -5.92 12.62 20.05
N GLN A 48 -6.29 11.35 20.17
CA GLN A 48 -5.32 10.25 20.29
C GLN A 48 -5.54 9.20 19.19
N ASP A 49 -4.45 8.71 18.63
CA ASP A 49 -4.44 7.59 17.70
C ASP A 49 -4.67 6.28 18.46
N PHE A 50 -5.10 5.22 17.76
CA PHE A 50 -5.51 3.97 18.40
C PHE A 50 -5.52 2.80 17.41
N LEU A 51 -5.56 1.58 17.95
CA LEU A 51 -5.88 0.38 17.18
C LEU A 51 -7.35 0.04 17.37
N ALA A 52 -8.13 0.06 16.28
CA ALA A 52 -9.51 -0.40 16.30
C ALA A 52 -9.55 -1.93 16.08
N VAL A 53 -10.42 -2.61 16.81
CA VAL A 53 -10.73 -4.03 16.62
C VAL A 53 -12.14 -4.12 16.09
N ILE A 54 -12.28 -4.57 14.85
CA ILE A 54 -13.55 -4.78 14.18
C ILE A 54 -13.87 -6.27 14.17
N ASP A 55 -15.12 -6.63 14.43
CA ASP A 55 -15.55 -8.01 14.28
C ASP A 55 -15.69 -8.38 12.81
N ALA A 56 -14.79 -9.24 12.33
CA ALA A 56 -14.72 -9.66 10.93
C ALA A 56 -15.32 -11.07 10.72
N GLU A 57 -15.94 -11.65 11.75
CA GLU A 57 -16.56 -12.98 11.69
C GLU A 57 -17.96 -12.91 11.02
N PRO A 58 -18.16 -13.47 9.81
CA PRO A 58 -19.42 -13.33 9.05
C PRO A 58 -20.67 -13.80 9.78
N ASN A 59 -20.55 -14.82 10.62
CA ASN A 59 -21.67 -15.36 11.36
C ASN A 59 -21.89 -14.68 12.71
N SER A 60 -21.04 -13.73 13.09
CA SER A 60 -21.20 -12.99 14.33
C SER A 60 -22.41 -12.05 14.27
N ARG A 61 -23.04 -11.83 15.41
CA ARG A 61 -24.10 -10.82 15.60
C ARG A 61 -23.59 -9.39 15.44
N THR A 62 -22.29 -9.19 15.63
CA THR A 62 -21.61 -7.89 15.58
C THR A 62 -20.70 -7.74 14.38
N PHE A 63 -20.87 -8.59 13.34
CA PHE A 63 -20.09 -8.51 12.10
C PHE A 63 -20.18 -7.11 11.49
N GLY A 64 -19.05 -6.43 11.32
CA GLY A 64 -18.99 -5.04 10.87
C GLY A 64 -18.82 -4.00 11.98
N ASN A 65 -19.01 -4.36 13.25
CA ASN A 65 -18.93 -3.42 14.36
C ASN A 65 -17.49 -3.23 14.83
N VAL A 66 -17.14 -1.99 15.22
CA VAL A 66 -16.02 -1.79 16.14
C VAL A 66 -16.43 -2.37 17.50
N ILE A 67 -15.67 -3.34 17.99
CA ILE A 67 -15.95 -4.07 19.23
C ILE A 67 -14.98 -3.71 20.36
N TRP A 68 -13.83 -3.14 20.02
CA TRP A 68 -12.82 -2.70 20.98
C TRP A 68 -11.88 -1.67 20.37
N THR A 69 -11.26 -0.86 21.21
CA THR A 69 -10.17 0.04 20.82
C THR A 69 -9.05 -0.05 21.85
N ALA A 70 -7.81 -0.08 21.37
CA ALA A 70 -6.60 -0.08 22.18
C ALA A 70 -5.87 1.24 22.02
N GLU A 71 -5.63 1.93 23.14
CA GLU A 71 -4.94 3.22 23.17
C GLU A 71 -3.41 3.09 23.10
N LEU A 72 -2.75 4.23 22.88
CA LEU A 72 -1.30 4.35 22.88
C LEU A 72 -0.76 4.81 24.23
N THR A 73 0.50 4.46 24.49
CA THR A 73 1.27 5.08 25.58
C THR A 73 1.67 6.50 25.19
N ASN A 74 1.58 7.42 26.17
CA ASN A 74 2.02 8.80 26.02
C ASN A 74 3.44 8.93 26.58
N ILE A 75 4.42 9.03 25.69
CA ILE A 75 5.82 9.36 26.00
C ILE A 75 6.08 10.77 25.48
N LEU A 76 6.53 11.65 26.38
CA LEU A 76 6.81 13.04 26.05
C LEU A 76 8.08 13.17 25.20
N ALA A 77 8.13 14.21 24.36
CA ALA A 77 9.26 14.49 23.46
C ALA A 77 9.62 13.32 22.51
N SER A 78 8.62 12.50 22.17
CA SER A 78 8.78 11.40 21.21
C SER A 78 8.72 11.86 19.76
N ASN A 79 7.86 12.85 19.46
CA ASN A 79 7.55 13.28 18.09
C ASN A 79 8.58 14.29 17.56
N VAL A 80 8.97 14.16 16.29
CA VAL A 80 9.95 15.05 15.63
C VAL A 80 9.29 16.22 14.88
N ALA A 81 8.11 16.02 14.29
CA ALA A 81 7.34 17.07 13.62
C ALA A 81 6.24 17.63 14.55
N GLY A 82 6.02 18.94 14.51
CA GLY A 82 5.03 19.62 15.37
C GLY A 82 5.50 19.94 16.81
N ASN A 83 6.72 19.56 17.17
CA ASN A 83 7.25 19.78 18.52
C ASN A 83 7.80 21.21 18.73
N ILE A 84 7.03 22.23 18.35
CA ILE A 84 7.44 23.64 18.53
C ILE A 84 7.63 23.99 20.02
N LEU A 85 7.16 23.14 20.96
CA LEU A 85 7.21 23.42 22.41
C LEU A 85 7.51 22.23 23.36
N GLY A 86 7.80 21.02 22.90
CA GLY A 86 8.07 19.87 23.79
C GLY A 86 6.82 19.18 24.37
N ILE A 87 5.62 19.53 23.92
CA ILE A 87 4.34 19.20 24.60
C ILE A 87 3.63 17.98 23.98
N LEU A 88 3.96 17.57 22.75
CA LEU A 88 3.27 16.46 22.08
C LEU A 88 3.81 15.09 22.55
N GLY A 89 2.87 14.26 23.01
CA GLY A 89 3.11 12.88 23.40
C GLY A 89 3.06 11.93 22.21
N SER A 90 3.65 10.74 22.35
CA SER A 90 3.62 9.68 21.34
C SER A 90 2.22 9.15 21.00
N ASP A 91 1.20 9.50 21.77
CA ASP A 91 -0.19 9.05 21.60
C ASP A 91 -1.03 9.88 20.63
N SER A 92 -0.49 10.99 20.12
CA SER A 92 -1.22 11.95 19.28
C SER A 92 -0.39 12.40 18.07
N HIS A 93 -1.08 12.80 17.00
CA HIS A 93 -0.49 13.34 15.77
C HIS A 93 0.58 12.42 15.16
N ASN A 94 0.39 11.10 15.23
CA ASN A 94 1.29 10.16 14.57
C ASN A 94 1.04 10.09 13.06
N ASP A 95 -0.19 10.41 12.66
CA ASP A 95 -0.73 10.21 11.33
C ASP A 95 -0.55 8.74 10.91
N PRO A 96 -1.42 7.85 11.39
CA PRO A 96 -1.35 6.43 11.11
C PRO A 96 -1.19 6.14 9.62
N HIS A 97 -0.12 5.41 9.29
CA HIS A 97 0.20 5.02 7.93
C HIS A 97 0.21 3.50 7.86
N HIS A 98 1.36 2.84 7.74
CA HIS A 98 1.40 1.39 7.62
C HIS A 98 1.61 0.65 8.95
N MET A 99 1.23 -0.64 8.95
CA MET A 99 1.42 -1.58 10.05
C MET A 99 1.86 -2.94 9.50
N LEU A 100 2.15 -3.89 10.38
CA LEU A 100 2.26 -5.29 9.99
C LEU A 100 0.90 -5.80 9.48
N SER A 101 0.75 -5.79 8.16
CA SER A 101 -0.52 -6.08 7.48
C SER A 101 -0.62 -7.50 6.93
N TYR A 102 0.52 -8.16 6.66
CA TYR A 102 0.57 -9.52 6.13
C TYR A 102 1.09 -10.57 7.12
N THR A 103 1.68 -10.13 8.23
CA THR A 103 2.30 -10.98 9.25
C THR A 103 1.99 -10.51 10.64
N SER A 104 2.17 -11.39 11.61
CA SER A 104 2.30 -11.02 13.00
C SER A 104 3.51 -11.70 13.60
N TYR A 105 4.16 -11.02 14.54
CA TYR A 105 5.28 -11.61 15.28
C TYR A 105 4.75 -12.58 16.33
N ILE A 106 5.35 -13.76 16.44
CA ILE A 106 5.05 -14.77 17.46
C ILE A 106 6.35 -15.11 18.16
N SER A 107 6.41 -14.88 19.48
CA SER A 107 7.61 -15.18 20.26
C SER A 107 7.91 -16.67 20.33
N GLY A 108 9.21 -17.02 20.35
CA GLY A 108 9.66 -18.41 20.43
C GLY A 108 9.76 -19.14 19.08
N GLY A 109 9.42 -18.47 17.97
CA GLY A 109 9.64 -18.93 16.59
C GLY A 109 9.18 -20.37 16.36
N GLY A 110 7.87 -20.53 16.26
CA GLY A 110 7.22 -21.82 16.12
C GLY A 110 5.79 -21.65 16.61
N ASP A 111 4.85 -21.78 15.67
CA ASP A 111 3.58 -22.51 15.76
C ASP A 111 2.82 -22.82 17.08
N GLY A 112 3.09 -22.16 18.19
CA GLY A 112 2.30 -22.31 19.39
C GLY A 112 2.55 -21.17 20.36
N LEU A 113 1.47 -20.53 20.79
CA LEU A 113 1.42 -19.61 21.94
C LEU A 113 1.85 -20.25 23.28
N THR A 114 2.53 -21.40 23.25
CA THR A 114 2.92 -22.14 24.45
C THR A 114 4.09 -21.50 25.19
N ALA A 115 4.77 -20.50 24.60
CA ALA A 115 5.91 -19.81 25.24
C ALA A 115 5.88 -18.27 25.27
N GLY A 116 4.92 -17.57 24.65
CA GLY A 116 4.86 -16.12 24.83
C GLY A 116 4.14 -15.34 23.75
N HIS A 117 4.15 -14.03 23.97
CA HIS A 117 3.37 -13.01 23.29
C HIS A 117 3.36 -13.05 21.75
N LYS A 118 2.23 -12.61 21.19
CA LYS A 118 2.06 -12.27 19.77
C LYS A 118 1.98 -10.75 19.62
N TYR A 119 2.73 -10.18 18.69
CA TYR A 119 2.78 -8.73 18.49
C TYR A 119 2.39 -8.33 17.06
N THR A 120 1.71 -7.19 16.95
CA THR A 120 1.68 -6.39 15.72
C THR A 120 2.38 -5.05 15.96
N PHE A 121 2.94 -4.47 14.91
CA PHE A 121 3.68 -3.21 14.94
C PHE A 121 3.05 -2.23 13.98
N ALA A 122 3.00 -0.95 14.36
CA ALA A 122 2.41 0.11 13.56
C ALA A 122 3.28 1.38 13.62
N GLY A 123 3.36 2.10 12.50
CA GLY A 123 4.18 3.30 12.34
C GLY A 123 3.35 4.58 12.35
N GLY A 124 3.87 5.61 13.00
CA GLY A 124 3.43 6.99 12.82
C GLY A 124 4.28 7.68 11.76
N VAL A 125 3.74 7.92 10.56
CA VAL A 125 4.54 8.48 9.46
C VAL A 125 5.10 9.84 9.85
N ILE A 126 4.29 10.72 10.43
CA ILE A 126 4.76 12.07 10.79
C ILE A 126 5.59 12.08 12.07
N SER A 127 5.19 11.29 13.07
CA SER A 127 5.88 11.27 14.36
C SER A 127 7.20 10.50 14.34
N LYS A 128 7.37 9.58 13.37
CA LYS A 128 8.40 8.54 13.28
C LYS A 128 8.32 7.46 14.37
N ASN A 129 7.29 7.48 15.21
CA ASN A 129 7.14 6.50 16.28
C ASN A 129 6.81 5.11 15.73
N VAL A 130 7.27 4.07 16.41
CA VAL A 130 6.87 2.68 16.18
C VAL A 130 6.20 2.15 17.43
N PHE A 131 4.98 1.66 17.28
CA PHE A 131 4.16 1.09 18.34
C PHE A 131 4.14 -0.42 18.26
N ARG A 132 4.07 -1.09 19.42
CA ARG A 132 3.91 -2.53 19.55
C ARG A 132 2.63 -2.82 20.33
N PHE A 133 1.73 -3.58 19.73
CA PHE A 133 0.51 -4.08 20.37
C PHE A 133 0.65 -5.57 20.67
N ASP A 134 0.34 -5.96 21.91
CA ASP A 134 0.15 -7.36 22.27
C ASP A 134 -1.22 -7.85 21.78
N ILE A 135 -1.18 -8.71 20.76
CA ILE A 135 -2.34 -9.30 20.10
C ILE A 135 -2.42 -10.80 20.38
N THR A 136 -1.81 -11.28 21.47
CA THR A 136 -1.95 -12.67 21.94
C THR A 136 -3.42 -13.06 22.08
N SER A 137 -4.22 -12.11 22.57
CA SER A 137 -5.67 -12.15 22.53
C SER A 137 -6.17 -10.94 21.76
N VAL A 138 -6.66 -11.13 20.54
CA VAL A 138 -7.10 -10.05 19.63
C VAL A 138 -8.34 -9.34 20.14
N ARG A 139 -9.07 -9.97 21.06
CA ARG A 139 -10.22 -9.40 21.79
C ARG A 139 -9.85 -8.82 23.15
N ASN A 140 -8.58 -8.85 23.56
CA ASN A 140 -8.11 -8.26 24.82
C ASN A 140 -6.79 -7.53 24.63
N ILE A 141 -6.74 -6.68 23.60
CA ILE A 141 -5.56 -5.89 23.30
C ILE A 141 -5.49 -4.73 24.31
N GLY A 142 -4.38 -4.67 25.05
CA GLY A 142 -4.09 -3.61 25.99
C GLY A 142 -3.52 -2.35 25.32
N LYS A 143 -3.03 -1.43 26.14
CA LYS A 143 -2.33 -0.23 25.67
C LYS A 143 -1.02 -0.61 24.96
N ALA A 144 -0.71 0.07 23.85
CA ALA A 144 0.51 -0.18 23.08
C ALA A 144 1.77 0.26 23.83
N ASP A 145 2.85 -0.50 23.66
CA ASP A 145 4.20 -0.04 24.01
C ASP A 145 4.78 0.81 22.86
N VAL A 146 5.67 1.75 23.20
CA VAL A 146 6.48 2.44 22.19
C VAL A 146 7.77 1.64 22.00
N ALA A 147 7.88 0.97 20.85
CA ALA A 147 9.04 0.19 20.47
C ALA A 147 10.20 1.10 20.04
N VAL A 148 9.90 2.22 19.36
CA VAL A 148 10.87 3.25 18.94
C VAL A 148 10.21 4.63 19.03
N CYS A 149 10.86 5.57 19.71
CA CYS A 149 10.43 6.98 19.63
C CYS A 149 10.99 7.62 18.37
N GLY A 150 10.29 8.60 17.82
CA GLY A 150 10.75 9.30 16.63
C GLY A 150 12.06 10.07 16.79
N THR A 151 12.46 10.43 17.99
CA THR A 151 13.75 11.08 18.28
C THR A 151 14.94 10.12 18.37
N GLN A 152 14.73 8.80 18.21
CA GLN A 152 15.77 7.77 18.33
C GLN A 152 16.45 7.39 17.01
N PRO A 153 15.75 7.27 15.86
CA PRO A 153 16.41 7.15 14.57
C PRO A 153 17.34 8.35 14.30
N SER A 154 18.47 8.10 13.65
CA SER A 154 19.53 9.09 13.42
C SER A 154 19.53 9.66 12.01
N ARG A 155 19.00 8.92 11.01
CA ARG A 155 19.12 9.28 9.59
C ARG A 155 17.82 9.71 8.96
N SER A 156 16.76 8.96 9.21
CA SER A 156 15.57 9.02 8.37
C SER A 156 14.30 9.31 9.18
N SER A 157 13.18 9.31 8.48
CA SER A 157 11.88 9.77 8.95
C SER A 157 10.78 9.15 8.10
N LEU A 158 9.52 9.27 8.52
CA LEU A 158 8.37 8.73 7.81
C LEU A 158 8.36 7.20 7.84
N THR A 159 7.90 6.63 8.97
CA THR A 159 7.70 5.18 9.07
C THR A 159 6.69 4.74 8.03
N ASP A 160 6.96 3.60 7.43
CA ASP A 160 6.08 3.04 6.42
C ASP A 160 5.97 1.53 6.64
N ASP A 161 6.32 0.68 5.68
CA ASP A 161 6.06 -0.76 5.76
C ASP A 161 6.82 -1.50 6.85
N PHE A 162 6.22 -2.59 7.34
CA PHE A 162 6.79 -3.49 8.35
C PHE A 162 6.82 -4.94 7.86
N ILE A 163 7.85 -5.68 8.27
CA ILE A 163 7.97 -7.11 8.00
C ILE A 163 8.61 -7.87 9.16
N VAL A 164 8.12 -9.07 9.41
CA VAL A 164 8.74 -10.02 10.33
C VAL A 164 9.76 -10.85 9.56
N MET A 165 11.01 -10.86 10.03
CA MET A 165 12.08 -11.55 9.34
C MET A 165 12.05 -13.07 9.56
N PRO A 166 12.27 -13.87 8.49
CA PRO A 166 12.19 -15.33 8.51
C PRO A 166 13.43 -16.00 9.12
N SER A 167 13.26 -16.82 10.15
CA SER A 167 14.39 -17.42 10.89
C SER A 167 14.29 -18.93 11.01
N GLN A 168 15.42 -19.62 10.82
CA GLN A 168 15.53 -21.05 11.14
C GLN A 168 15.53 -21.34 12.65
N GLY A 169 15.72 -20.31 13.49
CA GLY A 169 15.69 -20.40 14.96
C GLY A 169 14.49 -19.68 15.58
N PRO A 170 14.36 -19.70 16.92
CA PRO A 170 13.21 -19.12 17.63
C PRO A 170 13.17 -17.58 17.60
N ASN A 171 14.25 -16.94 17.16
CA ASN A 171 14.41 -15.49 17.17
C ASN A 171 14.00 -14.94 15.80
N HIS A 172 13.12 -13.95 15.78
CA HIS A 172 12.80 -13.16 14.59
C HIS A 172 13.05 -11.68 14.90
N LYS A 173 13.32 -10.90 13.86
CA LYS A 173 13.51 -9.45 13.92
C LYS A 173 12.36 -8.75 13.20
N ILE A 174 12.15 -7.48 13.53
CA ILE A 174 11.23 -6.61 12.80
C ILE A 174 12.07 -5.69 11.93
N LEU A 175 11.83 -5.74 10.62
CA LEU A 175 12.35 -4.75 9.68
C LEU A 175 11.22 -3.83 9.23
N TYR A 176 11.55 -2.56 9.04
CA TYR A 176 10.60 -1.56 8.56
C TYR A 176 11.30 -0.43 7.82
N THR A 177 10.58 0.35 7.03
CA THR A 177 11.16 1.44 6.24
C THR A 177 10.97 2.80 6.90
N TYR A 178 11.96 3.67 6.70
CA TYR A 178 11.82 5.12 6.85
C TYR A 178 12.06 5.79 5.50
N MET A 179 11.03 6.45 4.94
CA MET A 179 11.02 6.99 3.57
C MET A 179 11.89 8.25 3.34
N SER A 180 12.63 8.73 4.35
CA SER A 180 13.31 10.05 4.36
C SER A 180 12.29 11.22 4.35
N ASN A 181 12.68 12.51 4.25
CA ASN A 181 11.72 13.64 4.41
C ASN A 181 12.08 14.92 3.66
N TYR A 182 11.01 15.65 3.29
CA TYR A 182 10.90 17.05 2.88
C TYR A 182 11.83 18.04 3.61
N VAL A 183 12.13 17.82 4.89
CA VAL A 183 12.94 18.70 5.77
C VAL A 183 14.33 18.11 6.07
N TYR A 184 14.67 16.90 5.61
CA TYR A 184 15.93 16.24 6.00
C TYR A 184 16.77 15.72 4.83
N GLY A 185 16.26 15.73 3.59
CA GLY A 185 17.00 15.34 2.38
C GLY A 185 16.90 13.85 2.06
N PRO A 186 17.47 13.39 0.92
CA PRO A 186 17.40 11.99 0.47
C PRO A 186 18.21 11.06 1.38
N GLY A 187 17.92 9.75 1.34
CA GLY A 187 18.65 8.73 2.10
C GLY A 187 17.81 8.05 3.17
N GLY A 188 16.68 7.47 2.77
CA GLY A 188 15.87 6.63 3.65
C GLY A 188 16.58 5.33 4.03
N THR A 189 16.01 4.63 5.01
CA THR A 189 16.62 3.42 5.60
C THR A 189 15.63 2.26 5.65
N VAL A 190 16.19 1.06 5.56
CA VAL A 190 15.57 -0.15 6.11
C VAL A 190 16.10 -0.26 7.54
N THR A 191 15.21 -0.29 8.52
CA THR A 191 15.55 -0.26 9.93
C THR A 191 15.18 -1.58 10.60
N GLU A 192 16.07 -2.08 11.45
CA GLU A 192 15.93 -3.33 12.18
C GLU A 192 15.84 -3.08 13.69
N ILE A 193 14.91 -3.78 14.35
CA ILE A 193 14.81 -3.84 15.81
C ILE A 193 14.52 -5.26 16.31
N ASP A 194 14.85 -5.51 17.56
CA ASP A 194 14.31 -6.66 18.29
C ASP A 194 12.80 -6.47 18.56
N PRO A 195 11.98 -7.52 18.43
CA PRO A 195 10.53 -7.45 18.69
C PRO A 195 10.21 -7.12 20.17
N GLY A 196 11.11 -7.50 21.07
CA GLY A 196 11.03 -7.20 22.50
C GLY A 196 11.44 -5.77 22.87
N ARG A 197 11.99 -4.97 21.93
CA ARG A 197 12.54 -3.64 22.24
C ARG A 197 11.49 -2.73 22.88
N THR A 198 11.92 -2.01 23.91
CA THR A 198 11.18 -0.90 24.51
C THR A 198 12.03 0.35 24.37
N ALA A 199 11.42 1.46 23.95
CA ALA A 199 12.14 2.71 23.80
C ALA A 199 12.74 3.19 25.14
N PRO A 200 14.05 3.49 25.20
CA PRO A 200 14.64 4.07 26.41
C PRO A 200 14.03 5.44 26.72
N THR A 201 13.67 5.65 27.98
CA THR A 201 13.11 6.90 28.50
C THR A 201 13.93 7.41 29.68
N LEU A 202 13.97 8.73 29.85
CA LEU A 202 14.51 9.39 31.03
C LEU A 202 13.49 9.35 32.18
N LEU A 203 13.95 9.63 33.40
CA LEU A 203 13.08 9.80 34.58
C LEU A 203 11.95 10.81 34.25
N GLY A 204 10.71 10.37 34.43
CA GLY A 204 9.51 11.18 34.12
C GLY A 204 8.83 10.84 32.78
N GLY A 205 9.25 9.78 32.06
CA GLY A 205 8.55 9.33 30.85
C GLY A 205 8.83 10.17 29.61
N ILE A 206 9.99 10.83 29.58
CA ILE A 206 10.48 11.62 28.45
C ILE A 206 11.34 10.71 27.58
N CYS A 207 11.13 10.71 26.26
CA CYS A 207 11.95 9.87 25.40
C CYS A 207 13.42 10.29 25.40
N GLN A 208 14.32 9.31 25.47
CA GLN A 208 15.75 9.57 25.36
C GLN A 208 16.14 9.68 23.88
N PRO A 209 16.55 10.87 23.39
CA PRO A 209 16.91 11.08 21.98
C PRO A 209 18.26 10.45 21.63
N SER A 210 18.49 10.22 20.34
CA SER A 210 19.81 9.85 19.82
C SER A 210 20.86 10.95 20.03
N VAL A 211 22.12 10.55 20.22
CA VAL A 211 23.28 11.47 20.27
C VAL A 211 24.39 10.96 19.35
N PRO A 212 24.77 11.67 18.26
CA PRO A 212 24.16 12.93 17.81
C PRO A 212 22.70 12.71 17.40
N GLY A 213 21.86 13.70 17.67
CA GLY A 213 20.47 13.68 17.19
C GLY A 213 20.42 13.92 15.69
N VAL A 214 19.23 13.74 15.11
CA VAL A 214 18.97 14.03 13.69
C VAL A 214 19.36 15.48 13.37
N ILE A 215 20.20 15.66 12.35
CA ILE A 215 20.73 16.96 11.95
C ILE A 215 19.71 17.68 11.03
N PRO A 216 19.34 18.95 11.29
CA PRO A 216 18.41 19.71 10.43
C PRO A 216 18.94 20.01 9.01
N LEU A 217 18.01 20.16 8.04
CA LEU A 217 18.18 20.35 6.59
C LEU A 217 19.47 21.03 6.09
N LEU A 218 19.87 22.16 6.68
CA LEU A 218 20.96 22.98 6.14
C LEU A 218 22.35 22.34 6.29
N GLN A 219 22.50 21.35 7.18
CA GLN A 219 23.72 20.53 7.30
C GLN A 219 23.57 19.18 6.58
N SER A 220 22.35 18.74 6.25
CA SER A 220 22.10 17.47 5.55
C SER A 220 22.35 17.54 4.04
N VAL A 221 22.34 18.72 3.42
CA VAL A 221 22.83 18.90 2.04
C VAL A 221 24.35 18.62 1.96
N GLU A 222 25.11 19.00 3.00
CA GLU A 222 26.54 18.72 3.11
C GLU A 222 26.86 17.29 3.59
N GLN A 223 25.92 16.56 4.21
CA GLN A 223 26.16 15.21 4.76
C GLN A 223 25.39 14.06 4.08
N GLY A 224 24.20 14.28 3.54
CA GLY A 224 23.27 13.24 3.05
C GLY A 224 22.88 13.29 1.57
N GLY A 225 23.07 14.42 0.86
CA GLY A 225 22.54 14.58 -0.50
C GLY A 225 23.47 14.17 -1.66
N LEU A 226 24.76 14.44 -1.52
CA LEU A 226 25.80 14.04 -2.47
C LEU A 226 27.01 13.46 -1.76
N ILE A 227 27.43 14.06 -0.64
CA ILE A 227 28.70 13.75 0.03
C ILE A 227 28.65 12.41 0.78
N GLY A 228 27.50 12.02 1.35
CA GLY A 228 27.35 10.73 2.04
C GLY A 228 27.43 9.52 1.11
N CYS A 229 26.73 9.55 -0.03
CA CYS A 229 26.75 8.46 -1.00
C CYS A 229 27.97 8.48 -1.92
N LEU A 230 28.45 9.66 -2.35
CA LEU A 230 29.62 9.81 -3.24
C LEU A 230 30.96 9.82 -2.49
N GLY A 231 30.94 10.01 -1.16
CA GLY A 231 32.11 9.89 -0.28
C GLY A 231 32.56 8.45 -0.05
N GLY A 232 31.85 7.47 -0.61
CA GLY A 232 32.25 6.06 -0.63
C GLY A 232 32.02 5.29 0.67
N LEU A 233 31.29 5.86 1.64
CA LEU A 233 31.01 5.21 2.93
C LEU A 233 29.56 5.46 3.34
N ASP A 234 28.62 4.81 2.66
CA ASP A 234 27.30 4.64 3.24
C ASP A 234 27.35 3.43 4.20
N TYR A 235 27.45 3.75 5.49
CA TYR A 235 27.62 2.76 6.54
C TYR A 235 26.27 2.36 7.11
N VAL A 236 26.17 1.13 7.62
CA VAL A 236 25.06 0.75 8.49
C VAL A 236 25.25 1.45 9.83
N ASP A 237 24.25 2.20 10.30
CA ASP A 237 24.28 2.78 11.64
C ASP A 237 23.72 1.77 12.62
N ASP A 238 24.61 1.24 13.45
CA ASP A 238 24.25 0.37 14.56
C ASP A 238 24.84 0.89 15.87
N SER A 239 24.93 2.21 15.96
CA SER A 239 25.66 2.86 17.03
C SER A 239 24.98 2.61 18.38
N PRO A 240 25.71 2.14 19.40
CA PRO A 240 25.16 1.95 20.74
C PRO A 240 25.07 3.29 21.51
N LEU A 241 25.06 4.42 20.80
CA LEU A 241 24.98 5.75 21.40
C LEU A 241 23.64 5.94 22.12
N LEU A 242 23.65 6.89 23.07
CA LEU A 242 22.52 7.18 23.94
C LEU A 242 21.24 7.36 23.10
N GLY A 243 20.19 6.59 23.40
CA GLY A 243 18.87 6.67 22.73
C GLY A 243 18.72 5.78 21.49
N HIS A 244 19.81 5.51 20.76
CA HIS A 244 19.79 4.71 19.52
C HIS A 244 19.99 3.19 19.77
N VAL A 245 20.40 2.78 20.98
CA VAL A 245 20.64 1.37 21.33
C VAL A 245 19.50 0.44 20.88
N GLY A 246 19.87 -0.65 20.21
CA GLY A 246 18.93 -1.68 19.74
C GLY A 246 18.22 -1.34 18.41
N ILE A 247 18.68 -0.32 17.70
CA ILE A 247 18.21 0.09 16.37
C ILE A 247 19.38 -0.07 15.40
N THR A 248 19.13 -0.69 14.26
CA THR A 248 20.09 -0.71 13.14
C THR A 248 19.46 -0.07 11.91
N GLU A 249 20.06 1.00 11.39
CA GLU A 249 19.62 1.68 10.17
C GLU A 249 20.53 1.28 8.98
N TYR A 250 20.00 0.45 8.08
CA TYR A 250 20.61 0.15 6.80
C TYR A 250 20.21 1.23 5.80
N SER A 251 21.17 2.06 5.39
CA SER A 251 20.88 3.03 4.35
C SER A 251 20.56 2.34 3.02
N ALA A 252 19.56 2.90 2.34
CA ALA A 252 19.14 2.43 1.04
C ALA A 252 19.94 3.07 -0.12
N CYS A 253 20.85 4.03 0.14
CA CYS A 253 21.62 4.69 -0.92
C CYS A 253 22.79 3.84 -1.45
N VAL A 254 23.07 3.94 -2.76
CA VAL A 254 24.22 3.28 -3.40
C VAL A 254 24.54 3.89 -4.77
N GLN A 255 25.82 3.87 -5.17
CA GLN A 255 26.17 4.14 -6.57
C GLN A 255 25.96 2.86 -7.40
N ALA A 256 24.81 2.76 -8.08
CA ALA A 256 24.43 1.59 -8.87
C ALA A 256 24.84 1.71 -10.35
N ASN A 257 25.14 2.91 -10.81
CA ASN A 257 25.30 3.27 -12.22
C ASN A 257 24.10 2.82 -13.08
N GLN A 258 22.89 2.92 -12.51
CA GLN A 258 21.66 2.57 -13.20
C GLN A 258 21.02 3.83 -13.80
N PRO A 259 20.64 3.83 -15.08
CA PRO A 259 19.95 4.98 -15.65
C PRO A 259 18.60 5.17 -14.96
N ARG A 260 18.22 6.43 -14.76
CA ARG A 260 16.88 6.80 -14.28
C ARG A 260 15.80 6.24 -15.21
N ASN A 261 15.93 6.48 -16.51
CA ASN A 261 15.02 5.91 -17.51
C ASN A 261 15.71 4.79 -18.32
N PRO A 262 15.45 3.50 -18.02
CA PRO A 262 15.98 2.38 -18.78
C PRO A 262 15.21 2.19 -20.09
N THR A 263 15.48 3.04 -21.08
CA THR A 263 14.78 3.06 -22.39
C THR A 263 14.78 1.74 -23.17
N GLY A 264 15.69 0.80 -22.87
CA GLY A 264 15.70 -0.53 -23.47
C GLY A 264 14.62 -1.48 -22.95
N TYR A 265 13.92 -1.11 -21.87
CA TYR A 265 12.91 -1.96 -21.23
C TYR A 265 11.50 -1.74 -21.77
N THR A 266 11.27 -0.77 -22.66
CA THR A 266 9.97 -0.54 -23.31
C THR A 266 10.14 -0.42 -24.82
N SER A 267 9.08 -0.77 -25.55
CA SER A 267 8.93 -0.60 -26.99
C SER A 267 8.69 0.86 -27.37
N TYR A 268 8.25 1.68 -26.42
CA TYR A 268 7.83 3.06 -26.63
C TYR A 268 8.59 4.02 -25.69
N PRO A 269 9.94 4.04 -25.74
CA PRO A 269 10.72 4.79 -24.77
C PRO A 269 10.58 6.30 -24.94
N ASP A 270 10.40 6.99 -23.83
CA ASP A 270 10.66 8.42 -23.77
C ASP A 270 12.17 8.69 -23.79
N LYS A 271 12.62 9.48 -24.76
CA LYS A 271 14.04 9.82 -24.96
C LYS A 271 14.34 11.30 -24.70
N ARG A 272 13.39 12.05 -24.15
CA ARG A 272 13.59 13.46 -23.87
C ARG A 272 14.73 13.62 -22.85
N ALA A 273 15.63 14.59 -23.07
CA ALA A 273 16.87 14.70 -22.30
C ALA A 273 16.64 14.91 -20.79
N GLN A 274 15.52 15.53 -20.42
CA GLN A 274 15.08 15.68 -19.04
C GLN A 274 14.88 14.36 -18.30
N ARG A 275 14.61 13.24 -18.99
CA ARG A 275 14.40 11.92 -18.36
C ARG A 275 15.68 11.29 -17.82
N ALA A 276 16.83 11.86 -18.16
CA ALA A 276 18.12 11.34 -17.73
C ALA A 276 18.48 11.74 -16.29
N TYR A 277 17.75 12.66 -15.65
CA TYR A 277 18.04 13.17 -14.31
C TYR A 277 16.78 13.74 -13.63
N ASN A 278 16.74 13.72 -12.30
CA ASN A 278 15.63 14.34 -11.56
C ASN A 278 15.70 15.87 -11.59
N GLN A 279 14.54 16.52 -11.64
CA GLN A 279 14.39 17.96 -11.76
C GLN A 279 13.67 18.53 -10.52
N GLY A 280 14.14 19.65 -9.98
CA GLY A 280 13.51 20.36 -8.84
C GLY A 280 14.46 20.57 -7.65
N VAL A 281 14.06 21.40 -6.66
CA VAL A 281 14.93 21.81 -5.53
C VAL A 281 15.23 20.67 -4.55
N PHE A 282 14.38 19.64 -4.50
CA PHE A 282 14.63 18.43 -3.71
C PHE A 282 15.60 17.44 -4.39
N TYR A 283 16.00 17.73 -5.64
CA TYR A 283 16.76 16.80 -6.46
C TYR A 283 18.08 17.42 -6.90
N PHE A 284 19.14 16.63 -6.80
CA PHE A 284 20.48 17.11 -7.11
C PHE A 284 20.87 16.89 -8.58
N GLY A 285 19.90 16.78 -9.50
CA GLY A 285 20.17 16.55 -10.93
C GLY A 285 20.91 15.23 -11.19
N ASN A 286 20.75 14.24 -10.31
CA ASN A 286 21.50 12.99 -10.38
C ASN A 286 20.94 12.02 -11.44
N LYS A 287 21.84 11.33 -12.15
CA LYS A 287 21.54 10.38 -13.24
C LYS A 287 21.48 8.92 -12.81
N ASP A 288 21.95 8.59 -11.60
CA ASP A 288 22.01 7.23 -11.10
C ASP A 288 20.81 6.92 -10.19
N ALA A 289 19.94 5.99 -10.59
CA ALA A 289 18.77 5.58 -9.81
C ALA A 289 19.13 5.04 -8.40
N GLY A 290 20.38 4.66 -8.15
CA GLY A 290 20.82 4.18 -6.83
C GLY A 290 20.97 5.27 -5.75
N ILE A 291 21.13 6.55 -6.10
CA ILE A 291 21.56 7.57 -5.13
C ILE A 291 20.39 8.19 -4.36
N GLU A 292 19.23 8.36 -4.98
CA GLU A 292 18.03 8.84 -4.29
C GLU A 292 17.22 7.64 -3.82
N ALA A 293 17.31 7.36 -2.52
CA ALA A 293 16.65 6.22 -1.90
C ALA A 293 15.57 6.69 -0.93
N LEU A 294 14.34 6.28 -1.19
CA LEU A 294 13.12 6.65 -0.45
C LEU A 294 12.29 5.38 -0.27
N PRO A 295 12.77 4.41 0.55
CA PRO A 295 12.25 3.06 0.60
C PRO A 295 10.78 3.06 1.02
N HIS A 296 9.91 2.53 0.16
CA HIS A 296 8.45 2.48 0.34
C HIS A 296 7.90 1.27 -0.40
N GLY A 297 6.89 0.58 0.13
CA GLY A 297 6.41 -0.66 -0.46
C GLY A 297 7.45 -1.77 -0.24
N MET A 298 7.33 -2.55 0.83
CA MET A 298 8.30 -3.59 1.20
C MET A 298 7.70 -5.00 1.24
N GLY A 299 8.45 -6.00 0.78
CA GLY A 299 8.05 -7.41 0.82
C GLY A 299 9.23 -8.39 0.87
N LEU A 300 8.94 -9.65 1.19
CA LEU A 300 9.89 -10.76 1.15
C LEU A 300 9.54 -11.72 0.02
N THR A 301 10.56 -12.27 -0.65
CA THR A 301 10.34 -13.40 -1.56
C THR A 301 9.76 -14.57 -0.79
N TYR A 302 9.09 -15.48 -1.50
CA TYR A 302 8.41 -16.58 -0.83
C TYR A 302 9.36 -17.41 0.05
N ASP A 303 10.62 -17.58 -0.32
CA ASP A 303 11.57 -18.33 0.48
C ASP A 303 12.22 -17.51 1.61
N GLY A 304 11.87 -16.23 1.74
CA GLY A 304 12.45 -15.31 2.71
C GLY A 304 13.91 -14.94 2.46
N LYS A 305 14.48 -15.31 1.31
CA LYS A 305 15.91 -15.07 1.00
C LYS A 305 16.21 -13.64 0.59
N TYR A 306 15.20 -12.94 0.08
CA TYR A 306 15.36 -11.58 -0.40
C TYR A 306 14.29 -10.67 0.18
N LEU A 307 14.75 -9.56 0.75
CA LEU A 307 13.92 -8.41 1.09
C LEU A 307 13.95 -7.45 -0.08
N VAL A 308 12.78 -6.96 -0.48
CA VAL A 308 12.65 -6.07 -1.62
C VAL A 308 11.80 -4.88 -1.21
N HIS A 309 12.20 -3.69 -1.66
CA HIS A 309 11.33 -2.54 -1.56
C HIS A 309 11.37 -1.68 -2.83
N SER A 310 10.26 -1.01 -3.13
CA SER A 310 10.23 0.11 -4.08
C SER A 310 10.79 1.38 -3.44
N ASP A 311 11.09 2.37 -4.25
CA ASP A 311 11.37 3.72 -3.80
C ASP A 311 10.27 4.67 -4.27
N TYR A 312 9.87 5.56 -3.36
CA TYR A 312 9.23 6.79 -3.79
C TYR A 312 10.21 7.60 -4.66
N ALA A 313 9.68 8.34 -5.60
CA ALA A 313 10.46 9.31 -6.34
C ALA A 313 10.65 10.63 -5.54
N VAL A 314 9.75 10.96 -4.59
CA VAL A 314 9.88 12.12 -3.67
C VAL A 314 9.06 11.87 -2.39
N ALA A 315 9.46 12.43 -1.24
CA ALA A 315 8.65 12.33 -0.01
C ALA A 315 7.41 13.24 -0.03
N ALA A 316 7.39 14.27 -0.90
CA ALA A 316 6.36 15.30 -0.97
C ALA A 316 5.10 14.91 -1.77
N SER A 317 5.20 13.96 -2.69
CA SER A 317 4.13 13.40 -3.53
C SER A 317 2.90 12.93 -2.75
N ILE A 318 3.09 12.53 -1.48
CA ILE A 318 2.01 12.21 -0.54
C ILE A 318 1.05 13.40 -0.36
N GLY A 319 1.45 14.64 -0.68
CA GLY A 319 0.54 15.79 -0.80
C GLY A 319 0.79 16.73 -1.98
N ALA A 320 1.89 16.60 -2.72
CA ALA A 320 2.28 17.52 -3.79
C ALA A 320 1.36 17.43 -5.01
N ALA A 321 0.76 16.26 -5.28
CA ALA A 321 -0.26 16.11 -6.32
C ALA A 321 -1.44 17.07 -6.07
N ALA A 322 -1.94 17.09 -4.83
CA ALA A 322 -3.06 17.93 -4.47
C ALA A 322 -2.65 19.42 -4.27
N ILE A 323 -1.37 19.71 -3.94
CA ILE A 323 -0.80 21.07 -3.96
C ILE A 323 -0.79 21.67 -5.38
N ASN A 324 -0.53 20.87 -6.42
CA ASN A 324 -0.26 21.39 -7.76
C ASN A 324 -1.49 21.80 -8.57
N GLY A 325 -2.67 21.23 -8.30
CA GLY A 325 -3.93 21.77 -8.83
C GLY A 325 -4.12 23.26 -8.50
N ALA A 326 -3.64 23.69 -7.33
CA ALA A 326 -3.63 25.10 -6.92
C ALA A 326 -2.42 25.90 -7.47
N LEU A 327 -1.30 25.25 -7.79
CA LEU A 327 -0.07 25.88 -8.30
C LEU A 327 0.07 25.86 -9.84
N ARG A 328 -0.95 25.41 -10.58
CA ARG A 328 -0.99 25.46 -12.06
C ARG A 328 -0.64 26.85 -12.60
N GLY A 329 -1.04 27.91 -11.88
CA GLY A 329 -0.69 29.30 -12.20
C GLY A 329 0.76 29.73 -11.91
N LEU A 330 1.53 28.94 -11.16
CA LEU A 330 2.93 29.18 -10.80
C LEU A 330 3.91 28.30 -11.58
N CYS A 331 3.52 27.07 -11.95
CA CYS A 331 4.38 26.13 -12.67
C CYS A 331 4.29 26.23 -14.20
N ASN A 332 3.21 26.79 -14.77
CA ASN A 332 2.98 26.88 -16.22
C ASN A 332 3.07 28.30 -16.79
N GLN A 333 3.71 29.26 -16.11
CA GLN A 333 3.92 30.57 -16.72
C GLN A 333 5.07 30.48 -17.74
N GLU A 334 4.72 30.53 -19.03
CA GLU A 334 5.61 31.22 -19.97
C GLU A 334 5.99 32.56 -19.34
N SER A 335 7.24 32.99 -19.51
CA SER A 335 7.65 34.30 -19.03
C SER A 335 6.62 35.34 -19.48
N LEU A 336 6.02 36.05 -18.51
CA LEU A 336 5.07 37.14 -18.76
C LEU A 336 5.65 38.26 -19.67
N ILE A 337 6.92 38.14 -20.05
CA ILE A 337 7.65 39.00 -20.98
C ILE A 337 8.23 38.13 -22.12
N PRO A 338 7.77 38.32 -23.38
CA PRO A 338 8.35 37.65 -24.54
C PRO A 338 9.87 37.87 -24.61
N GLY A 339 10.66 36.79 -24.53
CA GLY A 339 12.12 36.82 -24.64
C GLY A 339 12.91 36.90 -23.32
N ALA A 340 12.27 36.87 -22.15
CA ALA A 340 12.97 36.71 -20.87
C ALA A 340 13.11 35.22 -20.49
N PRO A 341 14.19 34.81 -19.78
CA PRO A 341 14.34 33.45 -19.27
C PRO A 341 13.18 33.09 -18.33
N SER A 342 12.78 31.82 -18.31
CA SER A 342 11.73 31.29 -17.44
C SER A 342 11.94 31.76 -16.00
N LEU A 343 10.87 32.23 -15.34
CA LEU A 343 10.92 32.58 -13.93
C LEU A 343 11.43 31.40 -13.11
N ASP A 344 12.42 31.70 -12.27
CA ASP A 344 13.05 30.78 -11.32
C ASP A 344 11.96 30.05 -10.52
N PRO A 345 11.98 28.71 -10.43
CA PRO A 345 11.04 27.97 -9.58
C PRO A 345 11.00 28.65 -8.23
N GLY A 346 9.81 29.04 -7.77
CA GLY A 346 9.65 29.69 -6.48
C GLY A 346 10.39 28.93 -5.36
N PRO A 347 10.61 29.54 -4.18
CA PRO A 347 11.60 29.13 -3.17
C PRO A 347 11.52 27.68 -2.62
N LEU A 348 10.58 26.86 -3.11
CA LEU A 348 10.35 25.46 -2.73
C LEU A 348 10.55 24.44 -3.88
N GLY A 349 10.81 24.86 -5.13
CA GLY A 349 11.11 23.94 -6.24
C GLY A 349 10.02 22.94 -6.62
N ILE A 350 8.75 23.31 -6.41
CA ILE A 350 7.57 22.43 -6.50
C ILE A 350 7.23 22.00 -7.94
N CYS A 351 7.79 22.66 -8.96
CA CYS A 351 7.51 22.37 -10.38
C CYS A 351 8.47 21.35 -11.02
N GLY A 352 9.18 20.56 -10.21
CA GLY A 352 10.13 19.56 -10.66
C GLY A 352 9.54 18.15 -10.71
N SER A 353 9.97 17.34 -11.67
CA SER A 353 9.62 15.93 -11.80
C SER A 353 10.76 15.01 -11.35
N SER A 354 10.38 13.86 -10.81
CA SER A 354 11.31 12.77 -10.57
C SER A 354 11.07 11.64 -11.55
N PHE A 355 12.16 11.17 -12.14
CA PHE A 355 12.18 10.07 -13.09
C PHE A 355 12.98 8.93 -12.51
N GLY A 356 12.66 7.71 -12.91
CA GLY A 356 13.45 6.54 -12.54
C GLY A 356 13.34 6.13 -11.09
N SER A 357 12.12 6.12 -10.55
CA SER A 357 11.81 5.37 -9.33
C SER A 357 12.43 3.97 -9.41
N SER A 358 13.01 3.54 -8.30
CA SER A 358 13.86 2.36 -8.26
C SER A 358 13.26 1.28 -7.37
N VAL A 359 13.66 0.04 -7.62
CA VAL A 359 13.41 -1.10 -6.75
C VAL A 359 14.74 -1.64 -6.28
N ARG A 360 14.84 -1.92 -4.98
CA ARG A 360 16.06 -2.40 -4.32
C ARG A 360 15.84 -3.76 -3.69
N VAL A 361 16.86 -4.60 -3.81
CA VAL A 361 16.85 -5.96 -3.26
C VAL A 361 18.00 -6.11 -2.28
N TYR A 362 17.72 -6.68 -1.11
CA TYR A 362 18.70 -7.08 -0.10
C TYR A 362 18.67 -8.58 0.03
N LYS A 363 19.82 -9.17 0.35
CA LYS A 363 19.89 -10.58 0.74
C LYS A 363 19.65 -10.68 2.24
N THR A 364 18.77 -11.57 2.68
CA THR A 364 18.59 -11.83 4.11
C THR A 364 19.73 -12.71 4.64
N SER A 365 19.92 -12.74 5.96
CA SER A 365 20.92 -13.61 6.60
C SER A 365 20.39 -15.01 6.95
N GLU A 366 19.06 -15.16 6.97
CA GLU A 366 18.32 -16.37 7.41
C GLU A 366 18.60 -16.82 8.86
N SER A 367 19.38 -16.05 9.62
CA SER A 367 19.85 -16.40 10.97
C SER A 367 19.94 -15.16 11.85
N TYR A 368 19.17 -15.15 12.94
CA TYR A 368 19.09 -14.00 13.85
C TYR A 368 19.44 -14.36 15.29
N THR A 369 20.14 -13.43 15.94
CA THR A 369 20.51 -13.52 17.35
C THR A 369 19.81 -12.42 18.14
N HIS A 370 18.98 -12.80 19.10
CA HIS A 370 18.33 -11.82 19.98
C HIS A 370 19.38 -10.98 20.72
N GLY A 371 19.15 -9.67 20.83
CA GLY A 371 20.08 -8.72 21.45
C GLY A 371 21.32 -8.39 20.60
N LYS A 372 21.55 -9.11 19.49
CA LYS A 372 22.50 -8.67 18.47
C LYS A 372 21.79 -7.73 17.52
N THR A 373 22.45 -6.65 17.19
CA THR A 373 22.03 -5.68 16.20
C THR A 373 22.85 -5.88 14.92
N GLN A 374 22.34 -5.44 13.77
CA GLN A 374 22.94 -5.67 12.45
C GLN A 374 23.15 -7.15 12.09
N ASP A 375 22.10 -7.97 12.09
CA ASP A 375 22.21 -9.36 11.64
C ASP A 375 21.08 -9.85 10.72
N SER A 376 20.07 -9.02 10.42
CA SER A 376 18.97 -9.45 9.54
C SER A 376 19.34 -9.54 8.06
N LEU A 377 20.25 -8.67 7.60
CA LEU A 377 20.67 -8.59 6.20
C LEU A 377 22.12 -9.10 6.04
N SER A 378 22.36 -9.85 4.97
CA SER A 378 23.70 -10.33 4.62
C SER A 378 24.35 -9.44 3.56
N LYS A 379 25.67 -9.28 3.66
CA LYS A 379 26.44 -8.53 2.66
C LYS A 379 26.42 -9.26 1.32
N SER A 380 25.92 -8.60 0.29
CA SER A 380 25.97 -9.02 -1.11
C SER A 380 27.34 -8.72 -1.76
N ASN A 381 27.99 -7.64 -1.33
CA ASN A 381 29.19 -7.04 -1.92
C ASN A 381 29.09 -6.79 -3.44
N ILE A 382 27.88 -6.59 -3.97
CA ILE A 382 27.67 -6.25 -5.38
C ILE A 382 28.11 -4.82 -5.67
N PHE A 383 27.80 -3.90 -4.76
CA PHE A 383 28.18 -2.49 -4.88
C PHE A 383 29.22 -2.12 -3.81
N PRO A 384 30.38 -1.54 -4.21
CA PRO A 384 31.41 -1.16 -3.25
C PRO A 384 30.97 -0.12 -2.21
N SER A 385 30.10 0.82 -2.59
CA SER A 385 29.66 1.92 -1.70
C SER A 385 28.60 1.49 -0.68
N ASN A 386 27.94 0.35 -0.89
CA ASN A 386 26.97 -0.24 0.03
C ASN A 386 26.97 -1.78 -0.12
N PRO A 387 27.58 -2.52 0.83
CA PRO A 387 27.76 -3.95 0.67
C PRO A 387 26.51 -4.78 0.92
N TYR A 388 25.39 -4.20 1.38
CA TYR A 388 24.16 -4.93 1.70
C TYR A 388 23.17 -4.98 0.53
N ILE A 389 23.15 -3.94 -0.30
CA ILE A 389 22.26 -3.88 -1.45
C ILE A 389 22.77 -4.85 -2.53
N ARG A 390 21.88 -5.72 -3.01
CA ARG A 390 22.17 -6.76 -3.99
C ARG A 390 21.86 -6.33 -5.42
N SER A 391 20.80 -5.54 -5.60
CA SER A 391 20.46 -4.95 -6.89
C SER A 391 19.67 -3.67 -6.71
N VAL A 392 19.83 -2.77 -7.68
CA VAL A 392 18.98 -1.61 -7.91
C VAL A 392 18.53 -1.68 -9.36
N SER A 393 17.25 -1.46 -9.61
CA SER A 393 16.65 -1.44 -10.94
C SER A 393 15.64 -0.32 -11.03
N ALA A 394 15.73 0.54 -12.04
CA ALA A 394 14.71 1.53 -12.33
C ALA A 394 13.58 0.91 -13.17
N VAL A 395 12.37 1.47 -13.04
CA VAL A 395 11.26 1.17 -13.97
C VAL A 395 11.28 2.17 -15.15
N PRO A 396 10.83 1.77 -16.36
CA PRO A 396 10.83 2.65 -17.53
C PRO A 396 9.72 3.69 -17.50
N ASP A 397 9.96 4.84 -18.15
CA ASP A 397 8.93 5.82 -18.48
C ASP A 397 8.22 5.44 -19.78
N GLY A 398 6.92 5.69 -19.85
CA GLY A 398 6.09 5.48 -21.03
C GLY A 398 6.18 6.63 -22.04
N PRO A 399 5.49 6.52 -23.20
CA PRO A 399 5.49 7.55 -24.23
C PRO A 399 4.62 8.77 -23.89
N ARG A 400 3.96 8.77 -22.73
CA ARG A 400 3.02 9.81 -22.33
C ARG A 400 3.75 11.14 -22.11
N GLU A 401 3.17 12.20 -22.66
CA GLU A 401 3.63 13.56 -22.41
C GLU A 401 2.52 14.40 -21.81
N GLU A 402 2.81 15.10 -20.72
CA GLU A 402 1.82 15.87 -19.97
C GLU A 402 2.10 17.37 -19.95
N LEU A 403 1.01 18.13 -19.75
CA LEU A 403 1.09 19.56 -19.45
C LEU A 403 1.71 19.81 -18.08
N VAL A 404 1.47 18.91 -17.12
CA VAL A 404 2.08 18.93 -15.79
C VAL A 404 3.11 17.82 -15.76
N VAL A 405 4.39 18.17 -15.64
CA VAL A 405 5.48 17.18 -15.71
C VAL A 405 5.44 16.17 -14.55
N PHE A 406 4.77 16.52 -13.45
CA PHE A 406 4.43 15.61 -12.33
C PHE A 406 3.14 14.79 -12.59
N HIS A 407 2.68 14.65 -13.83
CA HIS A 407 1.65 13.67 -14.22
C HIS A 407 2.22 12.62 -15.20
N GLU A 408 3.50 12.68 -15.56
CA GLU A 408 4.09 11.72 -16.48
C GLU A 408 4.53 10.44 -15.77
N GLU A 409 4.72 9.35 -16.50
CA GLU A 409 5.39 8.19 -15.92
C GLU A 409 6.90 8.44 -15.81
N ASN A 410 7.60 8.00 -14.76
CA ASN A 410 7.14 7.36 -13.52
C ASN A 410 7.39 8.22 -12.25
N GLU A 411 6.35 8.57 -11.48
CA GLU A 411 6.47 9.57 -10.40
C GLU A 411 6.52 9.05 -8.97
N GLY A 412 7.07 7.85 -8.81
CA GLY A 412 7.24 7.22 -7.51
C GLY A 412 6.44 5.96 -7.38
N LEU A 413 7.12 4.92 -6.90
CA LEU A 413 6.52 3.64 -6.62
C LEU A 413 5.98 3.65 -5.19
N MET A 414 4.73 3.24 -5.03
CA MET A 414 4.06 3.18 -3.73
C MET A 414 4.07 1.78 -3.13
N ALA A 415 3.45 0.89 -3.88
CA ALA A 415 3.13 -0.44 -3.40
C ALA A 415 4.11 -1.45 -3.96
N PHE A 416 4.34 -2.50 -3.19
CA PHE A 416 5.14 -3.62 -3.61
C PHE A 416 4.42 -4.93 -3.30
N GLY A 417 4.42 -5.85 -4.25
CA GLY A 417 3.81 -7.16 -4.07
C GLY A 417 4.64 -8.26 -4.71
N LEU A 418 4.74 -9.38 -4.01
CA LEU A 418 5.47 -10.56 -4.44
C LEU A 418 4.52 -11.76 -4.47
N PRO A 419 4.71 -12.71 -5.41
CA PRO A 419 4.02 -13.99 -5.36
C PRO A 419 4.26 -14.72 -4.02
N HIS A 420 3.23 -15.41 -3.54
CA HIS A 420 3.23 -16.16 -2.29
C HIS A 420 3.65 -17.63 -2.48
N GLN A 421 3.67 -18.12 -3.72
CA GLN A 421 4.09 -19.48 -4.07
C GLN A 421 5.49 -19.46 -4.69
N SER A 422 6.17 -20.60 -4.59
CA SER A 422 7.47 -20.78 -5.27
C SER A 422 7.31 -21.03 -6.76
N HIS A 423 6.21 -21.68 -7.16
CA HIS A 423 5.93 -22.08 -8.52
C HIS A 423 4.49 -22.57 -8.69
N HIS A 424 4.11 -22.80 -9.95
CA HIS A 424 3.01 -23.69 -10.31
C HIS A 424 3.45 -24.73 -11.35
N CYS A 425 2.66 -25.79 -11.49
CA CYS A 425 2.83 -26.76 -12.57
C CYS A 425 1.98 -26.40 -13.79
N SER A 426 2.48 -26.71 -14.98
CA SER A 426 1.68 -26.62 -16.21
C SER A 426 0.40 -27.45 -16.06
N ASN A 427 -0.75 -26.83 -16.36
CA ASN A 427 -2.09 -27.40 -16.18
C ASN A 427 -2.46 -27.76 -14.73
N GLN A 428 -1.76 -27.22 -13.73
CA GLN A 428 -2.18 -27.29 -12.33
C GLN A 428 -3.61 -26.76 -12.19
N LYS A 429 -4.38 -27.32 -11.26
CA LYS A 429 -5.69 -26.79 -10.88
C LYS A 429 -5.61 -25.30 -10.54
N GLY A 430 -6.39 -24.48 -11.24
CA GLY A 430 -6.38 -23.01 -11.17
C GLY A 430 -5.55 -22.33 -12.27
N TRP A 431 -4.65 -23.08 -12.90
CA TRP A 431 -3.70 -22.66 -13.93
C TRP A 431 -3.96 -23.30 -15.30
N VAL A 432 -5.08 -24.00 -15.48
CA VAL A 432 -5.47 -24.53 -16.80
C VAL A 432 -5.94 -23.38 -17.68
N ASN A 433 -5.22 -23.15 -18.79
CA ASN A 433 -5.47 -22.04 -19.71
C ASN A 433 -6.16 -22.45 -21.02
N LEU A 434 -6.37 -23.75 -21.27
CA LEU A 434 -6.96 -24.27 -22.51
C LEU A 434 -6.25 -23.81 -23.80
N GLY A 435 -4.91 -23.70 -23.74
CA GLY A 435 -4.08 -23.25 -24.86
C GLY A 435 -4.16 -21.75 -25.16
N ASP A 436 -4.78 -20.98 -24.27
CA ASP A 436 -4.89 -19.53 -24.37
C ASP A 436 -3.88 -18.84 -23.42
N PRO A 437 -2.80 -18.23 -23.94
CA PRO A 437 -1.78 -17.57 -23.12
C PRO A 437 -2.32 -16.37 -22.33
N SER A 438 -3.47 -15.81 -22.72
CA SER A 438 -4.13 -14.70 -22.03
C SER A 438 -4.93 -15.10 -20.79
N TYR A 439 -5.14 -16.40 -20.61
CA TYR A 439 -6.04 -16.95 -19.59
C TYR A 439 -7.51 -16.50 -19.68
N ASP A 440 -7.93 -15.80 -20.74
CA ASP A 440 -9.34 -15.43 -20.94
C ASP A 440 -10.23 -16.70 -21.03
N ARG A 441 -9.80 -17.74 -21.76
CA ARG A 441 -10.53 -19.00 -21.81
C ARG A 441 -10.58 -19.73 -20.46
N ALA A 442 -9.64 -19.47 -19.56
CA ALA A 442 -9.58 -20.14 -18.25
C ALA A 442 -10.77 -19.79 -17.35
N VAL A 443 -11.38 -18.62 -17.54
CA VAL A 443 -12.52 -18.16 -16.73
C VAL A 443 -13.89 -18.49 -17.35
N THR A 444 -13.92 -19.01 -18.58
CA THR A 444 -15.16 -19.48 -19.23
C THR A 444 -15.74 -20.70 -18.49
N PRO A 445 -17.02 -21.07 -18.70
CA PRO A 445 -17.58 -22.30 -18.12
C PRO A 445 -16.74 -23.55 -18.43
N ALA A 446 -16.21 -23.65 -19.65
CA ALA A 446 -15.31 -24.74 -20.05
C ALA A 446 -13.96 -24.67 -19.30
N GLY A 447 -13.37 -23.47 -19.17
CA GLY A 447 -12.13 -23.25 -18.42
C GLY A 447 -12.28 -23.56 -16.93
N VAL A 448 -13.38 -23.12 -16.30
CA VAL A 448 -13.71 -23.43 -14.90
C VAL A 448 -13.92 -24.94 -14.73
N GLY A 449 -14.61 -25.60 -15.67
CA GLY A 449 -14.76 -27.05 -15.70
C GLY A 449 -13.42 -27.79 -15.81
N ALA A 450 -12.56 -27.37 -16.74
CA ALA A 450 -11.24 -27.95 -16.95
C ALA A 450 -10.31 -27.75 -15.73
N ASN A 451 -10.34 -26.56 -15.12
CA ASN A 451 -9.63 -26.31 -13.87
C ASN A 451 -10.15 -27.20 -12.74
N SER A 452 -11.47 -27.39 -12.64
CA SER A 452 -12.07 -28.24 -11.61
C SER A 452 -11.70 -29.72 -11.79
N GLY A 453 -11.56 -30.18 -13.03
CA GLY A 453 -11.20 -31.55 -13.39
C GLY A 453 -9.69 -31.84 -13.49
N SER A 454 -8.82 -30.84 -13.33
CA SER A 454 -7.38 -31.08 -13.28
C SER A 454 -6.99 -31.80 -12.00
N ASN A 455 -6.26 -32.91 -12.15
CA ASN A 455 -5.68 -33.67 -11.05
C ASN A 455 -4.20 -33.29 -10.79
N ILE A 456 -3.69 -32.27 -11.49
CA ILE A 456 -2.32 -31.78 -11.30
C ILE A 456 -2.32 -30.78 -10.14
N GLY A 457 -1.59 -31.13 -9.08
CA GLY A 457 -1.23 -30.27 -7.97
C GLY A 457 0.18 -29.71 -8.13
N VAL A 458 0.53 -28.79 -7.23
CA VAL A 458 1.85 -28.15 -7.18
C VAL A 458 3.00 -29.13 -6.92
N ALA A 459 2.74 -30.29 -6.30
CA ALA A 459 3.75 -31.31 -6.03
C ALA A 459 4.09 -32.20 -7.25
N ASP A 460 3.37 -32.06 -8.36
CA ASP A 460 3.52 -32.91 -9.55
C ASP A 460 4.60 -32.41 -10.53
N CYS A 461 5.30 -31.33 -10.19
CA CYS A 461 6.45 -30.83 -10.94
C CYS A 461 7.60 -30.47 -9.99
N THR A 462 8.81 -30.49 -10.54
CA THR A 462 10.06 -30.16 -9.85
C THR A 462 10.89 -29.25 -10.74
N GLU A 463 11.79 -28.45 -10.15
CA GLU A 463 12.56 -27.41 -10.86
C GLU A 463 13.33 -27.93 -12.09
N ASP A 464 13.69 -29.22 -12.13
CA ASP A 464 14.36 -29.87 -13.26
C ASP A 464 13.42 -30.25 -14.43
N LYS A 465 12.12 -30.02 -14.31
CA LYS A 465 11.11 -30.40 -15.31
C LYS A 465 10.57 -29.20 -16.07
N SER A 466 10.28 -29.38 -17.34
CA SER A 466 9.73 -28.33 -18.22
C SER A 466 8.31 -27.90 -17.86
N ASN A 467 7.60 -28.64 -17.00
CA ASN A 467 6.27 -28.28 -16.51
C ASN A 467 6.33 -27.47 -15.20
N PHE A 468 7.51 -27.17 -14.66
CA PHE A 468 7.70 -26.31 -13.49
C PHE A 468 7.85 -24.85 -13.92
N ILE A 469 7.03 -23.96 -13.34
CA ILE A 469 7.01 -22.54 -13.71
C ILE A 469 7.24 -21.72 -12.44
N PRO A 470 8.45 -21.14 -12.24
CA PRO A 470 8.81 -20.43 -11.03
C PRO A 470 8.10 -19.08 -10.90
N HIS A 471 7.85 -18.68 -9.65
CA HIS A 471 7.26 -17.39 -9.28
C HIS A 471 8.32 -16.48 -8.63
N ASP A 472 9.38 -16.19 -9.38
CA ASP A 472 10.48 -15.33 -8.91
C ASP A 472 10.20 -13.83 -9.16
N GLY A 473 9.03 -13.50 -9.69
CA GLY A 473 8.66 -12.15 -10.11
C GLY A 473 8.22 -11.23 -8.98
N ALA A 474 7.96 -9.97 -9.33
CA ALA A 474 7.53 -8.91 -8.41
C ALA A 474 6.70 -7.85 -9.13
N PHE A 475 5.80 -7.22 -8.39
CA PHE A 475 4.96 -6.12 -8.83
C PHE A 475 5.27 -4.86 -8.04
N THR A 476 5.17 -3.72 -8.70
CA THR A 476 5.20 -2.41 -8.04
C THR A 476 4.31 -1.43 -8.79
N ALA A 477 3.72 -0.46 -8.10
CA ALA A 477 2.78 0.46 -8.71
C ALA A 477 3.19 1.91 -8.49
N ALA A 478 3.04 2.74 -9.52
CA ALA A 478 3.27 4.17 -9.45
C ALA A 478 2.00 4.93 -9.08
N MET A 479 2.08 5.81 -8.08
CA MET A 479 0.94 6.59 -7.61
C MET A 479 0.40 7.54 -8.68
N CYS A 480 1.23 8.55 -8.98
CA CYS A 480 0.98 9.65 -9.90
C CYS A 480 1.35 9.27 -11.33
N GLY A 481 2.24 8.29 -11.50
CA GLY A 481 2.40 7.62 -12.79
C GLY A 481 1.15 6.86 -13.21
N GLY A 482 0.39 6.27 -12.28
CA GLY A 482 -0.82 5.51 -12.61
C GLY A 482 -0.57 4.12 -13.18
N VAL A 483 0.64 3.57 -13.00
CA VAL A 483 1.09 2.36 -13.71
C VAL A 483 1.44 1.24 -12.76
N LEU A 484 0.93 0.05 -13.02
CA LEU A 484 1.40 -1.20 -12.47
C LEU A 484 2.55 -1.74 -13.34
N TYR A 485 3.68 -2.01 -12.70
CA TYR A 485 4.87 -2.63 -13.28
C TYR A 485 5.05 -4.05 -12.79
N TYR A 486 5.69 -4.88 -13.63
CA TYR A 486 6.05 -6.26 -13.30
C TYR A 486 7.50 -6.56 -13.71
N SER A 487 8.21 -7.27 -12.84
CA SER A 487 9.47 -7.95 -13.14
C SER A 487 9.27 -9.46 -13.00
N PRO A 488 9.74 -10.30 -13.93
CA PRO A 488 9.57 -11.75 -13.85
C PRO A 488 10.62 -12.46 -12.98
N ASP A 489 11.71 -11.79 -12.62
CA ASP A 489 12.76 -12.34 -11.78
C ASP A 489 13.45 -11.23 -10.99
N ILE A 490 13.03 -11.06 -9.74
CA ILE A 490 13.60 -10.09 -8.80
C ILE A 490 14.95 -10.55 -8.23
N THR A 491 15.33 -11.81 -8.47
CA THR A 491 16.54 -12.42 -7.91
C THR A 491 17.78 -12.14 -8.77
N ILE A 492 17.68 -11.41 -9.88
CA ILE A 492 18.85 -11.07 -10.71
C ILE A 492 19.76 -10.07 -9.97
N PRO A 493 21.05 -10.37 -9.71
CA PRO A 493 21.96 -9.44 -9.03
C PRO A 493 22.31 -8.23 -9.90
N GLY A 494 22.62 -7.10 -9.25
CA GLY A 494 22.86 -5.81 -9.92
C GLY A 494 24.07 -5.76 -10.86
N ASN A 495 24.91 -6.79 -10.88
CA ASN A 495 26.04 -6.92 -11.81
C ASN A 495 25.75 -7.88 -12.99
N GLN A 496 24.65 -8.64 -12.94
CA GLN A 496 24.23 -9.55 -13.99
C GLN A 496 23.41 -8.82 -15.06
N THR A 497 23.64 -9.16 -16.32
CA THR A 497 22.88 -8.61 -17.45
C THR A 497 21.57 -9.38 -17.65
N ASN A 498 20.47 -8.66 -17.81
CA ASN A 498 19.15 -9.22 -18.11
C ASN A 498 18.90 -9.33 -19.62
N VAL A 499 17.74 -9.86 -20.00
CA VAL A 499 17.36 -10.14 -21.39
C VAL A 499 17.31 -8.88 -22.29
N PHE A 500 17.14 -7.70 -21.70
CA PHE A 500 17.13 -6.41 -22.42
C PHE A 500 18.50 -5.72 -22.42
N GLY A 501 19.55 -6.39 -21.93
CA GLY A 501 20.92 -5.85 -21.89
C GLY A 501 21.21 -4.92 -20.71
N GLY A 502 20.21 -4.61 -19.87
CA GLY A 502 20.37 -3.85 -18.64
C GLY A 502 20.93 -4.69 -17.50
N LYS A 503 21.24 -4.07 -16.36
CA LYS A 503 21.84 -4.73 -15.19
C LYS A 503 20.80 -4.92 -14.07
N GLY A 504 20.78 -6.09 -13.43
CA GLY A 504 19.76 -6.43 -12.43
C GLY A 504 18.40 -6.78 -13.04
N PRO A 505 17.32 -6.80 -12.24
CA PRO A 505 15.96 -7.05 -12.72
C PRO A 505 15.53 -6.02 -13.77
N TYR A 506 14.67 -6.44 -14.71
CA TYR A 506 14.02 -5.52 -15.66
C TYR A 506 12.54 -5.37 -15.31
N TRP A 507 11.96 -4.24 -15.65
CA TRP A 507 10.57 -3.91 -15.33
C TRP A 507 9.79 -3.53 -16.58
N ARG A 508 8.53 -3.96 -16.63
CA ARG A 508 7.61 -3.71 -17.74
C ARG A 508 6.33 -3.09 -17.20
N ALA A 509 5.81 -2.07 -17.86
CA ALA A 509 4.46 -1.58 -17.59
C ALA A 509 3.45 -2.63 -18.07
N VAL A 510 2.54 -3.04 -17.19
CA VAL A 510 1.55 -4.09 -17.47
C VAL A 510 0.11 -3.60 -17.44
N TYR A 511 -0.14 -2.50 -16.73
CA TYR A 511 -1.45 -1.84 -16.70
C TYR A 511 -1.25 -0.36 -16.36
N ASP A 512 -1.64 0.53 -17.26
CA ASP A 512 -1.59 1.98 -17.10
C ASP A 512 -3.03 2.50 -16.98
N VAL A 513 -3.32 3.18 -15.89
CA VAL A 513 -4.65 3.71 -15.56
C VAL A 513 -4.77 5.17 -15.98
N GLY A 514 -3.67 5.85 -16.25
CA GLY A 514 -3.63 7.29 -16.44
C GLY A 514 -3.06 8.01 -15.23
N PRO A 515 -2.59 9.24 -15.44
CA PRO A 515 -1.77 9.92 -14.48
C PRO A 515 -2.55 10.38 -13.27
N CYS A 516 -1.91 10.44 -12.11
CA CYS A 516 -2.49 10.92 -10.86
C CYS A 516 -3.83 10.26 -10.51
N THR A 517 -4.07 9.05 -11.02
CA THR A 517 -5.24 8.22 -10.68
C THR A 517 -5.07 7.51 -9.35
N GLY A 518 -3.86 7.47 -8.78
CA GLY A 518 -3.62 7.01 -7.41
C GLY A 518 -3.61 5.49 -7.26
N VAL A 519 -2.83 4.80 -8.08
CA VAL A 519 -2.62 3.35 -7.92
C VAL A 519 -1.86 3.12 -6.61
N SER A 520 -2.51 2.45 -5.66
CA SER A 520 -2.07 2.43 -4.26
C SER A 520 -1.73 1.00 -3.76
N TYR A 521 -1.74 0.78 -2.44
CA TYR A 521 -1.32 -0.46 -1.77
C TYR A 521 -2.19 -1.67 -2.15
N PHE A 522 -1.70 -2.48 -3.08
CA PHE A 522 -2.38 -3.64 -3.62
C PHE A 522 -2.02 -4.94 -2.87
N SER A 523 -2.85 -5.96 -3.05
CA SER A 523 -2.64 -7.32 -2.54
C SER A 523 -2.64 -8.36 -3.65
N ILE A 524 -1.93 -9.47 -3.45
CA ILE A 524 -1.99 -10.67 -4.31
C ILE A 524 -2.73 -11.77 -3.55
N THR A 525 -3.60 -12.53 -4.22
CA THR A 525 -4.28 -13.69 -3.61
C THR A 525 -3.27 -14.80 -3.29
N ASP A 526 -3.53 -15.61 -2.26
CA ASP A 526 -2.57 -16.65 -1.82
C ASP A 526 -2.27 -17.77 -2.83
N ASP A 527 -2.98 -17.79 -3.95
CA ASP A 527 -2.69 -18.67 -5.08
C ASP A 527 -1.99 -17.98 -6.26
N ASP A 528 -1.60 -16.72 -6.11
CA ASP A 528 -0.91 -15.89 -7.10
C ASP A 528 -1.70 -15.72 -8.41
N ARG A 529 -3.02 -15.94 -8.41
CA ARG A 529 -3.81 -15.83 -9.64
C ARG A 529 -4.37 -14.44 -9.86
N TRP A 530 -4.63 -13.71 -8.78
CA TRP A 530 -5.33 -12.42 -8.84
C TRP A 530 -4.57 -11.36 -8.05
N LEU A 531 -4.52 -10.15 -8.61
CA LEU A 531 -4.04 -8.95 -7.94
C LEU A 531 -5.23 -8.02 -7.69
N ILE A 532 -5.38 -7.54 -6.46
CA ILE A 532 -6.43 -6.62 -6.03
C ILE A 532 -5.85 -5.20 -6.03
N LEU A 533 -6.19 -4.41 -7.04
CA LEU A 533 -5.60 -3.10 -7.33
C LEU A 533 -6.54 -1.96 -6.94
N PRO A 534 -6.25 -1.19 -5.86
CA PRO A 534 -7.00 0.00 -5.53
C PRO A 534 -6.59 1.20 -6.41
N ILE A 535 -7.57 1.94 -6.90
CA ILE A 535 -7.43 3.18 -7.65
C ILE A 535 -8.10 4.30 -6.83
N ALA A 536 -7.28 5.19 -6.25
CA ALA A 536 -7.75 6.20 -5.30
C ALA A 536 -8.44 7.40 -5.96
N GLY A 537 -8.21 7.68 -7.23
CA GLY A 537 -8.85 8.79 -7.96
C GLY A 537 -8.51 10.18 -7.39
N ILE A 538 -7.22 10.51 -7.31
CA ILE A 538 -6.70 11.66 -6.53
C ILE A 538 -7.09 13.04 -7.12
N GLU A 539 -7.69 13.09 -8.31
CA GLU A 539 -8.02 14.34 -9.04
C GLU A 539 -9.47 14.47 -9.55
N SER A 540 -10.48 13.88 -8.87
CA SER A 540 -11.91 14.00 -9.29
C SER A 540 -12.56 15.38 -8.99
N PRO A 541 -13.48 15.92 -9.84
CA PRO A 541 -13.87 17.35 -9.88
C PRO A 541 -15.02 17.68 -8.89
N ALA A 542 -15.37 18.93 -8.53
CA ALA A 542 -15.28 20.21 -9.24
C ALA A 542 -15.23 21.44 -8.29
N SER A 543 -14.81 21.30 -7.03
CA SER A 543 -14.74 22.45 -6.12
C SER A 543 -13.56 23.38 -6.45
N VAL A 544 -12.56 22.97 -7.24
CA VAL A 544 -11.32 23.74 -7.50
C VAL A 544 -11.33 24.46 -8.86
N ASP A 545 -12.10 24.01 -9.87
CA ASP A 545 -12.15 24.70 -11.17
C ASP A 545 -13.58 24.67 -11.81
N PRO A 546 -14.30 25.80 -11.85
CA PRO A 546 -15.61 25.90 -12.48
C PRO A 546 -15.61 25.75 -14.02
N VAL A 547 -14.45 25.59 -14.66
CA VAL A 547 -14.32 25.38 -16.12
C VAL A 547 -14.00 23.92 -16.48
N GLY A 548 -13.90 23.04 -15.48
CA GLY A 548 -13.45 21.67 -15.66
C GLY A 548 -11.93 21.64 -15.78
N ALA A 549 -11.26 21.15 -14.75
CA ALA A 549 -9.83 20.90 -14.81
C ALA A 549 -9.56 20.00 -16.03
N VAL A 550 -8.74 20.49 -16.96
CA VAL A 550 -8.35 19.82 -18.22
C VAL A 550 -7.64 18.49 -17.98
N GLU A 551 -7.31 18.22 -16.72
CA GLU A 551 -6.65 17.04 -16.18
C GLU A 551 -7.62 15.91 -15.83
N PHE A 552 -8.89 16.20 -15.55
CA PHE A 552 -9.88 15.16 -15.23
C PHE A 552 -10.44 14.53 -16.49
N ASP A 553 -10.42 13.19 -16.56
CA ASP A 553 -10.88 12.42 -17.72
C ASP A 553 -10.20 12.83 -19.03
N ARG A 554 -8.92 13.23 -18.94
CA ARG A 554 -8.15 13.75 -20.07
C ARG A 554 -8.03 12.71 -21.18
N ASP A 555 -7.66 11.48 -20.83
CA ASP A 555 -7.44 10.43 -21.81
C ASP A 555 -8.73 9.64 -22.09
N TYR A 556 -9.57 9.44 -21.08
CA TYR A 556 -10.85 8.77 -21.23
C TYR A 556 -11.85 9.11 -20.12
N PRO A 557 -13.16 9.00 -20.37
CA PRO A 557 -14.14 9.26 -19.32
C PRO A 557 -14.02 8.25 -18.18
N ARG A 558 -14.12 8.75 -16.94
CA ARG A 558 -13.93 8.03 -15.67
C ARG A 558 -12.51 7.55 -15.41
N GLU A 559 -11.50 8.19 -15.98
CA GLU A 559 -10.09 7.88 -15.77
C GLU A 559 -9.72 7.86 -14.28
N HIS A 560 -10.06 8.94 -13.58
CA HIS A 560 -9.81 9.10 -12.14
C HIS A 560 -10.98 8.58 -11.28
N SER A 561 -11.87 7.74 -11.83
CA SER A 561 -12.93 7.15 -11.01
C SER A 561 -12.36 6.16 -10.01
N ARG A 562 -12.84 6.27 -8.78
CA ARG A 562 -12.46 5.42 -7.66
C ARG A 562 -12.97 4.00 -7.88
N ARG A 563 -12.08 3.04 -7.74
CA ARG A 563 -12.40 1.64 -7.96
C ARG A 563 -11.38 0.71 -7.33
N VAL A 564 -11.83 -0.50 -7.05
CA VAL A 564 -10.94 -1.63 -6.75
C VAL A 564 -11.07 -2.64 -7.88
N LEU A 565 -9.96 -2.95 -8.53
CA LEU A 565 -9.91 -3.90 -9.64
C LEU A 565 -9.40 -5.25 -9.16
N THR A 566 -9.94 -6.33 -9.74
CA THR A 566 -9.33 -7.66 -9.66
C THR A 566 -8.71 -7.99 -11.01
N VAL A 567 -7.39 -8.15 -11.02
CA VAL A 567 -6.56 -8.27 -12.22
C VAL A 567 -6.01 -9.70 -12.31
N ASP A 568 -6.16 -10.34 -13.47
CA ASP A 568 -5.60 -11.67 -13.79
C ASP A 568 -4.11 -11.57 -14.10
N ILE A 569 -3.27 -12.02 -13.16
CA ILE A 569 -1.81 -11.96 -13.31
C ILE A 569 -1.18 -13.27 -13.79
N ARG A 570 -2.00 -14.32 -14.01
CA ARG A 570 -1.51 -15.62 -14.52
C ARG A 570 -0.77 -15.53 -15.85
N PRO A 571 -1.17 -14.69 -16.84
CA PRO A 571 -0.43 -14.56 -18.09
C PRO A 571 1.03 -14.12 -17.89
N LEU A 572 1.29 -13.31 -16.87
CA LEU A 572 2.63 -12.83 -16.51
C LEU A 572 3.44 -13.92 -15.80
N LEU A 573 2.86 -14.56 -14.78
CA LEU A 573 3.53 -15.61 -14.00
C LEU A 573 3.79 -16.89 -14.82
N ALA A 574 2.91 -17.20 -15.79
CA ALA A 574 3.08 -18.33 -16.69
C ALA A 574 4.35 -18.24 -17.57
N LYS A 575 5.00 -17.07 -17.64
CA LYS A 575 6.28 -16.86 -18.33
C LYS A 575 7.49 -17.28 -17.50
N GLY A 576 7.30 -17.61 -16.22
CA GLY A 576 8.39 -17.91 -15.29
C GLY A 576 9.37 -16.74 -15.21
N ARG A 577 10.67 -17.04 -15.27
CA ARG A 577 11.75 -16.03 -15.23
C ARG A 577 11.86 -15.14 -16.48
N ALA A 578 11.22 -15.53 -17.60
CA ALA A 578 11.21 -14.75 -18.84
C ALA A 578 12.60 -14.22 -19.28
N ASN A 579 13.62 -15.06 -19.18
CA ASN A 579 15.03 -14.68 -19.29
C ASN A 579 15.64 -14.86 -20.70
N THR A 580 14.81 -15.19 -21.70
CA THR A 580 15.21 -15.28 -23.11
C THR A 580 14.36 -14.34 -23.96
N PRO A 581 14.84 -13.88 -25.14
CA PRO A 581 14.05 -12.99 -26.01
C PRO A 581 12.65 -13.54 -26.37
N GLU A 582 12.51 -14.87 -26.46
CA GLU A 582 11.25 -15.54 -26.81
C GLU A 582 10.27 -15.55 -25.63
N THR A 583 10.79 -15.66 -24.41
CA THR A 583 10.02 -15.77 -23.16
C THR A 583 9.83 -14.45 -22.45
N ALA A 584 10.60 -13.41 -22.81
CA ALA A 584 10.51 -12.06 -22.28
C ALA A 584 9.06 -11.55 -22.28
N ILE A 585 8.71 -10.83 -21.22
CA ILE A 585 7.40 -10.18 -21.07
C ILE A 585 7.22 -9.17 -22.22
N ARG A 586 6.15 -9.37 -23.00
CA ARG A 586 5.81 -8.54 -24.16
C ARG A 586 4.84 -7.43 -23.81
N CYS A 587 4.09 -7.58 -22.73
CA CYS A 587 3.25 -6.50 -22.21
C CYS A 587 4.07 -5.23 -21.98
N ASP A 588 3.47 -4.11 -22.32
CA ASP A 588 4.12 -2.79 -22.34
C ASP A 588 3.08 -1.68 -22.23
N PHE A 589 3.56 -0.44 -22.14
CA PHE A 589 2.74 0.77 -22.26
C PHE A 589 1.85 0.75 -23.51
N PRO A 590 0.68 1.43 -23.48
CA PRO A 590 -0.06 1.72 -24.69
C PRO A 590 0.84 2.39 -25.76
N PRO A 591 0.70 2.03 -27.04
CA PRO A 591 1.46 2.66 -28.12
C PRO A 591 1.31 4.20 -28.14
N PRO A 592 2.29 4.95 -28.62
CA PRO A 592 2.19 6.40 -28.80
C PRO A 592 1.16 6.77 -29.88
N ASP A 593 0.52 7.93 -29.73
CA ASP A 593 -0.35 8.55 -30.72
C ASP A 593 -0.14 10.07 -30.74
N SER A 594 0.66 10.55 -31.68
CA SER A 594 1.00 11.97 -31.80
C SER A 594 -0.19 12.88 -32.15
N SER A 595 -1.35 12.32 -32.51
CA SER A 595 -2.56 13.11 -32.76
C SER A 595 -3.30 13.49 -31.49
N ARG A 596 -3.00 12.83 -30.36
CA ARG A 596 -3.59 13.08 -29.05
C ARG A 596 -2.70 13.99 -28.20
N VAL A 597 -3.34 14.71 -27.28
CA VAL A 597 -2.67 15.67 -26.39
C VAL A 597 -1.61 14.99 -25.53
N SER A 598 -1.95 13.84 -24.92
CA SER A 598 -1.06 13.03 -24.08
C SER A 598 -0.05 12.17 -24.84
N LYS A 599 -0.08 12.22 -26.18
CA LYS A 599 0.78 11.47 -27.10
C LYS A 599 0.78 9.95 -26.93
N ASN A 600 -0.27 9.38 -26.33
CA ASN A 600 -0.43 7.95 -26.10
C ASN A 600 -1.78 7.43 -26.65
N THR A 601 -1.97 6.10 -26.68
CA THR A 601 -3.25 5.44 -26.98
C THR A 601 -4.01 4.96 -25.75
N LEU A 602 -3.64 5.39 -24.54
CA LEU A 602 -4.35 5.07 -23.30
C LEU A 602 -5.81 5.50 -23.40
N GLY A 603 -6.73 4.63 -22.95
CA GLY A 603 -8.14 5.00 -22.88
C GLY A 603 -8.89 4.96 -24.22
N ILE A 604 -8.23 4.64 -25.34
CA ILE A 604 -8.95 4.37 -26.61
C ILE A 604 -9.52 2.95 -26.60
N LYS A 605 -10.46 2.66 -27.51
CA LYS A 605 -11.08 1.34 -27.59
C LYS A 605 -10.04 0.22 -27.79
N ALA A 606 -10.10 -0.79 -26.92
CA ALA A 606 -9.34 -2.02 -27.04
C ALA A 606 -9.67 -2.74 -28.36
N THR A 607 -8.65 -3.30 -29.00
CA THR A 607 -8.79 -4.08 -30.23
C THR A 607 -8.64 -5.58 -30.02
N ARG A 608 -8.09 -5.98 -28.87
CA ARG A 608 -7.99 -7.38 -28.47
C ARG A 608 -9.38 -7.99 -28.30
N ALA A 609 -9.57 -9.17 -28.89
CA ALA A 609 -10.81 -9.93 -28.74
C ALA A 609 -10.98 -10.40 -27.29
N ASP A 610 -12.20 -10.33 -26.78
CA ASP A 610 -12.56 -10.94 -25.50
C ASP A 610 -12.81 -12.44 -25.67
N LEU A 611 -11.93 -13.28 -25.12
CA LEU A 611 -12.08 -14.74 -25.17
C LEU A 611 -12.74 -15.32 -23.90
N SER A 612 -13.14 -14.46 -22.96
CA SER A 612 -13.72 -14.83 -21.67
C SER A 612 -15.22 -15.17 -21.73
N SER A 613 -15.81 -15.23 -22.93
CA SER A 613 -17.25 -15.38 -23.13
C SER A 613 -18.07 -14.24 -22.49
N GLY A 614 -17.54 -13.01 -22.49
CA GLY A 614 -18.24 -11.82 -21.99
C GLY A 614 -18.07 -11.56 -20.49
N ILE A 615 -17.36 -12.42 -19.75
CA ILE A 615 -17.08 -12.22 -18.31
C ILE A 615 -16.23 -10.97 -18.11
N SER A 616 -15.20 -10.81 -18.95
CA SER A 616 -14.24 -9.70 -18.89
C SER A 616 -14.48 -8.61 -19.93
N GLY A 617 -15.26 -8.87 -20.98
CA GLY A 617 -15.52 -7.90 -22.04
C GLY A 617 -16.15 -6.59 -21.57
N LYS A 618 -16.81 -6.58 -20.40
CA LYS A 618 -17.35 -5.37 -19.77
C LYS A 618 -16.29 -4.50 -19.10
N PHE A 619 -15.16 -5.07 -18.71
CA PHE A 619 -14.11 -4.37 -17.94
C PHE A 619 -12.87 -4.05 -18.77
N ASN A 620 -12.79 -4.47 -20.03
CA ASN A 620 -11.58 -4.28 -20.82
C ASN A 620 -11.98 -3.67 -22.17
N VAL A 621 -12.76 -2.59 -22.10
CA VAL A 621 -13.28 -1.88 -23.26
C VAL A 621 -12.23 -0.92 -23.80
N LEU A 622 -11.38 -0.40 -22.91
CA LEU A 622 -10.32 0.55 -23.24
C LEU A 622 -8.94 -0.10 -23.19
N ARG A 623 -7.98 0.52 -23.88
CA ARG A 623 -6.56 0.14 -23.86
C ARG A 623 -5.90 0.70 -22.61
N HIS A 624 -5.27 -0.18 -21.85
CA HIS A 624 -4.44 0.13 -20.67
C HIS A 624 -3.01 -0.42 -20.79
N ASN A 625 -2.70 -1.03 -21.94
CA ASN A 625 -1.40 -1.57 -22.30
C ASN A 625 -1.37 -1.78 -23.83
N ASN A 626 -0.28 -2.34 -24.34
CA ASN A 626 -0.12 -2.70 -25.76
C ASN A 626 -0.92 -3.92 -26.23
N GLU A 627 -1.81 -4.47 -25.40
CA GLU A 627 -2.69 -5.60 -25.71
C GLU A 627 -1.96 -6.93 -26.04
N ALA A 628 -0.70 -7.08 -25.64
CA ALA A 628 0.04 -8.33 -25.81
C ALA A 628 -0.61 -9.51 -25.08
N ASP A 629 -0.30 -10.74 -25.52
CA ASP A 629 -0.96 -11.93 -24.98
C ASP A 629 -0.73 -12.16 -23.49
N ASP A 630 0.44 -11.76 -22.99
CA ASP A 630 0.82 -11.81 -21.58
C ASP A 630 0.40 -10.57 -20.78
N CYS A 631 -0.30 -9.62 -21.39
CA CYS A 631 -0.88 -8.51 -20.64
C CYS A 631 -2.02 -9.00 -19.74
N PRO A 632 -2.05 -8.54 -18.47
CA PRO A 632 -3.10 -8.89 -17.53
C PRO A 632 -4.47 -8.34 -17.97
N ARG A 633 -5.53 -8.94 -17.44
CA ARG A 633 -6.94 -8.62 -17.78
C ARG A 633 -7.76 -8.37 -16.54
N VAL A 634 -8.64 -7.38 -16.57
CA VAL A 634 -9.56 -7.11 -15.46
C VAL A 634 -10.67 -8.16 -15.45
N ARG A 635 -10.89 -8.80 -14.31
CA ARG A 635 -11.92 -9.82 -14.09
C ARG A 635 -13.04 -9.38 -13.15
N GLY A 636 -12.77 -8.38 -12.32
CA GLY A 636 -13.71 -7.84 -11.35
C GLY A 636 -13.42 -6.37 -11.09
N SER A 637 -14.47 -5.66 -10.71
CA SER A 637 -14.40 -4.26 -10.29
C SER A 637 -15.43 -4.02 -9.18
N ILE A 638 -15.09 -3.17 -8.22
CA ILE A 638 -16.02 -2.56 -7.28
C ILE A 638 -15.89 -1.04 -7.46
N GLY A 639 -17.01 -0.36 -7.71
CA GLY A 639 -17.05 1.09 -7.97
C GLY A 639 -17.36 1.47 -9.41
N GLN A 640 -17.09 2.74 -9.75
CA GLN A 640 -17.22 3.26 -11.10
C GLN A 640 -16.07 2.76 -11.96
N PHE A 641 -16.40 2.21 -13.12
CA PHE A 641 -15.44 1.62 -14.04
C PHE A 641 -15.54 2.30 -15.43
N GLU A 642 -14.53 2.09 -16.27
CA GLU A 642 -14.39 2.64 -17.62
C GLU A 642 -15.73 2.73 -18.38
N THR A 643 -15.97 3.87 -19.03
CA THR A 643 -17.03 3.99 -20.02
C THR A 643 -16.40 3.89 -21.40
N GLY A 644 -17.02 3.16 -22.33
CA GLY A 644 -16.53 3.16 -23.72
C GLY A 644 -16.47 4.58 -24.31
N PRO A 645 -15.84 4.79 -25.48
CA PRO A 645 -15.62 6.13 -26.07
C PRO A 645 -16.88 6.97 -26.30
N THR A 646 -18.07 6.38 -26.16
CA THR A 646 -19.38 7.01 -26.29
C THR A 646 -19.98 7.45 -24.94
N GLY A 647 -19.26 7.34 -23.83
CA GLY A 647 -19.66 7.84 -22.50
C GLY A 647 -20.72 7.00 -21.77
N ILE A 648 -21.09 5.82 -22.27
CA ILE A 648 -22.07 4.94 -21.61
C ILE A 648 -21.31 3.99 -20.67
N GLY A 649 -21.23 4.35 -19.40
CA GLY A 649 -20.62 3.54 -18.34
C GLY A 649 -21.62 2.62 -17.66
N ALA A 650 -21.25 1.36 -17.44
CA ALA A 650 -22.01 0.47 -16.58
C ALA A 650 -21.50 0.61 -15.14
N ALA A 651 -22.38 0.85 -14.18
CA ALA A 651 -22.06 0.59 -12.78
C ALA A 651 -21.69 -0.90 -12.67
N THR A 652 -20.47 -1.19 -12.21
CA THR A 652 -20.03 -2.60 -12.07
C THR A 652 -20.60 -3.26 -10.81
N THR A 653 -21.16 -2.43 -9.91
CA THR A 653 -22.00 -2.80 -8.78
C THR A 653 -23.20 -1.84 -8.75
N GLU A 654 -24.43 -2.36 -8.77
CA GLU A 654 -25.60 -1.52 -8.50
C GLU A 654 -25.56 -1.06 -7.04
N SER A 655 -25.45 0.26 -6.84
CA SER A 655 -25.50 0.91 -5.54
C SER A 655 -26.46 2.10 -5.63
N SER A 656 -27.36 2.20 -4.65
CA SER A 656 -28.64 2.91 -4.74
C SER A 656 -28.61 4.41 -4.43
N ASN A 657 -27.49 5.12 -4.62
CA ASN A 657 -27.39 6.52 -4.20
C ASN A 657 -26.58 7.40 -5.15
N SER A 658 -27.26 8.32 -5.84
CA SER A 658 -26.67 9.29 -6.77
C SER A 658 -27.18 10.74 -6.58
N SER A 659 -27.67 11.13 -5.39
CA SER A 659 -28.43 12.38 -5.26
C SER A 659 -28.28 13.21 -3.96
N GLN A 660 -27.11 13.26 -3.32
CA GLN A 660 -26.89 14.12 -2.12
C GLN A 660 -26.07 15.38 -2.41
N LEU A 661 -26.41 16.49 -1.75
CA LEU A 661 -25.73 17.81 -1.76
C LEU A 661 -25.08 18.05 -0.38
N GLY A 662 -24.01 18.85 -0.27
CA GLY A 662 -23.27 19.07 1.00
C GLY A 662 -23.08 20.54 1.43
N VAL A 663 -22.22 20.81 2.44
CA VAL A 663 -21.86 22.11 3.05
C VAL A 663 -20.42 22.54 2.78
N GLY A 664 -20.18 23.84 2.91
CA GLY A 664 -18.95 24.52 2.56
C GLY A 664 -17.91 24.71 3.65
N TYR A 665 -16.66 24.86 3.20
CA TYR A 665 -15.49 25.23 3.98
C TYR A 665 -14.73 26.39 3.30
N ILE A 666 -13.89 27.10 4.07
CA ILE A 666 -13.17 28.30 3.64
C ILE A 666 -11.77 27.93 3.10
N ARG A 667 -11.41 28.41 1.92
CA ARG A 667 -10.06 28.23 1.34
C ARG A 667 -9.13 29.39 1.68
N LEU A 668 -8.27 29.19 2.68
CA LEU A 668 -7.37 30.25 3.16
C LEU A 668 -6.26 30.63 2.15
N ALA A 669 -5.86 29.71 1.26
CA ALA A 669 -4.75 29.93 0.34
C ALA A 669 -5.13 30.64 -0.98
N GLN A 670 -6.42 30.69 -1.32
CA GLN A 670 -6.94 31.33 -2.54
C GLN A 670 -7.31 32.80 -2.33
N VAL A 671 -7.30 33.25 -1.06
CA VAL A 671 -7.64 34.62 -0.65
C VAL A 671 -6.75 35.66 -1.32
N LEU A 672 -5.45 35.40 -1.50
CA LEU A 672 -4.53 36.38 -2.07
C LEU A 672 -4.79 36.63 -3.56
N GLN A 673 -4.97 35.58 -4.37
CA GLN A 673 -5.23 35.72 -5.81
C GLN A 673 -6.64 36.24 -6.12
N GLU A 674 -7.65 35.89 -5.32
CA GLU A 674 -9.04 36.28 -5.59
C GLU A 674 -9.40 37.65 -5.01
N VAL A 675 -8.72 38.11 -3.96
CA VAL A 675 -8.74 39.52 -3.50
C VAL A 675 -8.07 40.43 -4.53
N GLU A 676 -7.01 39.97 -5.18
CA GLU A 676 -6.37 40.69 -6.31
C GLU A 676 -7.24 40.69 -7.58
N GLY A 677 -8.04 39.64 -7.81
CA GLY A 677 -8.96 39.50 -8.94
C GLY A 677 -10.37 40.07 -8.75
N GLY A 678 -10.72 40.54 -7.55
CA GLY A 678 -11.99 41.22 -7.26
C GLY A 678 -13.25 40.34 -7.19
N SER A 679 -13.13 39.01 -7.08
CA SER A 679 -14.27 38.08 -6.98
C SER A 679 -14.23 37.26 -5.69
N LEU A 680 -14.96 37.73 -4.66
CA LEU A 680 -15.11 37.03 -3.38
C LEU A 680 -16.03 35.80 -3.45
N SER A 681 -16.73 35.59 -4.59
CA SER A 681 -17.70 34.52 -4.81
C SER A 681 -17.12 33.11 -4.77
N ASN A 682 -15.80 32.98 -4.91
CA ASN A 682 -15.08 31.70 -4.94
C ASN A 682 -14.36 31.39 -3.60
N VAL A 683 -14.30 32.37 -2.70
CA VAL A 683 -13.73 32.25 -1.35
C VAL A 683 -14.71 31.55 -0.40
N ILE A 684 -16.01 31.76 -0.61
CA ILE A 684 -17.10 31.15 0.14
C ILE A 684 -17.93 30.34 -0.85
N LEU A 685 -17.59 29.05 -0.97
CA LEU A 685 -18.36 28.13 -1.80
C LEU A 685 -19.71 27.87 -1.12
N ASN A 686 -20.80 27.95 -1.87
CA ASN A 686 -22.15 27.65 -1.35
C ASN A 686 -22.45 26.15 -1.38
N ASN A 687 -23.49 25.69 -0.69
CA ASN A 687 -23.87 24.28 -0.60
C ASN A 687 -24.07 23.53 -1.95
N ALA A 688 -24.20 24.25 -3.07
CA ALA A 688 -24.25 23.67 -4.41
C ALA A 688 -22.86 23.51 -5.07
N GLN A 689 -21.82 24.15 -4.54
CA GLN A 689 -20.44 24.19 -5.05
C GLN A 689 -19.44 23.39 -4.19
N VAL A 690 -19.84 22.99 -2.99
CA VAL A 690 -19.05 22.27 -1.99
C VAL A 690 -19.91 21.15 -1.45
N GLY A 691 -19.84 19.99 -2.08
CA GLY A 691 -20.43 18.79 -1.52
C GLY A 691 -19.60 18.32 -0.33
N GLY A 692 -19.93 18.79 0.87
CA GLY A 692 -19.63 18.08 2.11
C GLY A 692 -20.57 18.47 3.25
N GLU A 693 -21.69 17.79 3.47
CA GLU A 693 -22.27 17.72 4.83
C GLU A 693 -22.05 16.31 5.33
N PRO A 694 -21.70 16.18 6.62
CA PRO A 694 -21.43 14.91 7.25
C PRO A 694 -22.69 14.03 7.19
N SER A 695 -22.49 12.74 7.39
CA SER A 695 -23.56 11.77 7.54
C SER A 695 -24.53 12.18 8.68
N GLY A 696 -25.57 12.95 8.30
CA GLY A 696 -26.73 13.39 9.08
C GLY A 696 -26.75 14.89 9.37
N THR A 697 -27.81 15.64 9.05
CA THR A 697 -29.13 15.46 9.69
C THR A 697 -30.34 15.50 8.74
N GLY A 698 -31.06 14.39 8.65
CA GLY A 698 -32.48 14.35 8.22
C GLY A 698 -32.75 13.83 6.80
N GLY A 699 -32.79 12.50 6.64
CA GLY A 699 -33.47 11.83 5.52
C GLY A 699 -32.56 11.18 4.46
N ALA A 700 -32.52 9.85 4.47
CA ALA A 700 -31.89 8.91 3.53
C ALA A 700 -30.34 8.76 3.60
N PRO A 701 -29.82 7.51 3.45
CA PRO A 701 -28.50 7.09 3.94
C PRO A 701 -27.34 7.67 3.12
N GLY A 702 -26.32 8.23 3.78
CA GLY A 702 -24.99 8.47 3.20
C GLY A 702 -24.22 7.15 3.17
N SER A 703 -24.45 6.34 2.13
CA SER A 703 -23.85 5.00 1.98
C SER A 703 -22.38 5.09 1.58
N GLY A 704 -21.51 4.26 2.19
CA GLY A 704 -20.13 3.94 1.81
C GLY A 704 -19.99 3.34 0.41
N ASN A 705 -20.43 4.12 -0.58
CA ASN A 705 -20.39 3.84 -1.98
C ASN A 705 -19.26 4.68 -2.56
N LEU A 706 -18.32 4.05 -3.27
CA LEU A 706 -17.27 4.72 -4.07
C LEU A 706 -17.81 5.85 -4.96
N ASN A 707 -19.12 5.83 -5.24
CA ASN A 707 -19.83 6.78 -6.10
C ASN A 707 -20.65 7.82 -5.32
N SER A 708 -20.47 7.97 -4.00
CA SER A 708 -21.14 9.02 -3.24
C SER A 708 -20.57 10.40 -3.62
N PRO A 709 -21.38 11.48 -3.53
CA PRO A 709 -20.88 12.84 -3.72
C PRO A 709 -19.73 13.17 -2.75
N GLN A 710 -19.83 12.79 -1.48
CA GLN A 710 -18.76 12.92 -0.48
C GLN A 710 -17.47 12.24 -0.95
N ASN A 711 -17.58 11.04 -1.54
CA ASN A 711 -16.45 10.42 -2.22
C ASN A 711 -15.96 11.34 -3.35
N LEU A 712 -16.75 11.65 -4.36
CA LEU A 712 -16.30 12.44 -5.52
C LEU A 712 -15.61 13.79 -5.19
N TYR A 713 -15.86 14.40 -4.02
CA TYR A 713 -15.27 15.68 -3.60
C TYR A 713 -14.06 15.59 -2.63
N THR A 714 -13.79 14.47 -1.96
CA THR A 714 -12.77 14.34 -0.89
C THR A 714 -11.34 14.03 -1.37
N HIS A 715 -11.09 14.08 -2.69
CA HIS A 715 -9.77 13.85 -3.32
C HIS A 715 -9.06 12.51 -3.01
N GLY A 716 -9.70 11.52 -2.34
CA GLY A 716 -9.07 10.23 -2.01
C GLY A 716 -10.05 9.05 -1.95
N GLY A 717 -9.68 7.91 -2.54
CA GLY A 717 -10.49 6.70 -2.65
C GLY A 717 -9.84 5.51 -1.97
N PRO A 718 -10.13 4.26 -2.41
CA PRO A 718 -9.41 3.08 -1.95
C PRO A 718 -7.92 3.29 -2.09
N HIS A 719 -7.21 3.17 -0.97
CA HIS A 719 -5.78 3.33 -0.90
C HIS A 719 -5.11 2.04 -0.45
N PHE A 720 -5.71 1.35 0.52
CA PHE A 720 -5.13 0.16 1.13
C PHE A 720 -6.01 -1.07 0.87
N THR A 721 -5.38 -2.21 0.58
CA THR A 721 -6.06 -3.50 0.44
C THR A 721 -5.33 -4.59 1.21
N ILE A 722 -6.07 -5.53 1.80
CA ILE A 722 -5.51 -6.72 2.46
C ILE A 722 -6.43 -7.93 2.30
N VAL A 723 -5.86 -9.07 1.91
CA VAL A 723 -6.59 -10.34 1.75
C VAL A 723 -6.78 -11.03 3.11
N ASP A 724 -7.95 -11.63 3.32
CA ASP A 724 -8.24 -12.47 4.48
C ASP A 724 -7.50 -13.83 4.35
N ARG A 725 -6.31 -13.86 4.93
CA ARG A 725 -5.44 -15.06 4.96
C ARG A 725 -5.82 -16.04 6.08
N ILE A 726 -6.64 -15.62 7.05
CA ILE A 726 -7.11 -16.46 8.15
C ILE A 726 -8.21 -17.42 7.68
N GLY A 727 -9.06 -16.96 6.76
CA GLY A 727 -9.90 -17.78 5.88
C GLY A 727 -11.08 -18.51 6.53
N TYR A 728 -12.31 -18.18 6.14
CA TYR A 728 -13.54 -18.85 6.61
C TYR A 728 -13.80 -20.22 5.93
N GLN A 729 -14.20 -21.27 6.68
CA GLN A 729 -14.84 -22.49 6.13
C GLN A 729 -16.03 -23.00 6.96
N SER A 730 -16.98 -23.68 6.29
CA SER A 730 -18.09 -24.39 6.93
C SER A 730 -17.66 -25.78 7.40
N THR A 731 -17.90 -26.12 8.67
CA THR A 731 -17.75 -27.51 9.12
C THR A 731 -18.92 -28.37 8.60
N PRO A 732 -18.77 -29.71 8.52
CA PRO A 732 -19.84 -30.63 8.13
C PRO A 732 -21.12 -30.54 8.97
N SER A 733 -21.06 -29.96 10.17
CA SER A 733 -22.21 -29.71 11.06
C SER A 733 -22.90 -28.36 10.84
N GLY A 734 -22.48 -27.55 9.86
CA GLY A 734 -23.04 -26.21 9.60
C GLY A 734 -22.68 -25.16 10.66
N THR A 735 -21.84 -25.51 11.63
CA THR A 735 -21.28 -24.60 12.64
C THR A 735 -19.90 -24.14 12.13
N GLY A 736 -19.85 -23.00 11.44
CA GLY A 736 -18.61 -22.46 10.86
C GLY A 736 -17.41 -22.48 11.82
N GLY A 737 -16.22 -22.74 11.28
CA GLY A 737 -14.97 -22.82 12.03
C GLY A 737 -13.77 -22.72 11.09
N TYR A 738 -12.74 -21.97 11.49
CA TYR A 738 -11.52 -21.69 10.71
C TYR A 738 -10.48 -22.80 10.92
N LEU A 739 -9.88 -23.29 9.82
CA LEU A 739 -8.78 -24.26 9.84
C LEU A 739 -7.53 -23.66 10.48
N ASP A 740 -6.81 -24.47 11.24
CA ASP A 740 -5.39 -24.25 11.55
C ASP A 740 -4.54 -24.47 10.29
N LEU A 741 -3.64 -23.53 9.96
CA LEU A 741 -2.95 -23.43 8.66
C LEU A 741 -1.45 -23.76 8.75
N THR A 742 -1.16 -24.79 9.52
CA THR A 742 0.12 -25.45 9.62
C THR A 742 0.68 -25.95 8.25
N PRO A 743 1.92 -25.61 7.85
CA PRO A 743 2.56 -26.16 6.65
C PRO A 743 2.87 -27.66 6.78
N ILE A 744 2.81 -28.45 5.69
CA ILE A 744 3.31 -29.84 5.66
C ILE A 744 4.68 -29.89 4.97
N LYS A 745 5.60 -30.69 5.53
CA LYS A 745 6.92 -30.98 4.95
C LYS A 745 6.79 -31.84 3.69
N THR A 746 7.37 -31.40 2.57
CA THR A 746 7.66 -32.26 1.41
C THR A 746 9.00 -32.97 1.62
N ALA A 747 9.28 -33.97 0.77
CA ALA A 747 10.53 -34.73 0.80
C ALA A 747 11.80 -33.88 0.52
N ASN A 748 11.66 -32.65 0.01
CA ASN A 748 12.78 -31.81 -0.43
C ASN A 748 12.95 -30.50 0.38
N GLY A 749 12.26 -30.32 1.51
CA GLY A 749 12.28 -29.06 2.25
C GLY A 749 11.25 -28.04 1.75
N LEU A 750 11.02 -27.00 2.55
CA LEU A 750 9.82 -26.15 2.63
C LEU A 750 9.12 -25.73 1.32
N GLY A 751 7.79 -25.68 1.40
CA GLY A 751 6.93 -24.95 0.46
C GLY A 751 5.79 -25.80 -0.08
N LEU A 752 4.69 -25.92 0.66
CA LEU A 752 3.40 -26.23 0.04
C LEU A 752 2.45 -25.05 0.29
N PRO A 753 1.74 -24.56 -0.75
CA PRO A 753 0.81 -23.46 -0.63
C PRO A 753 -0.40 -23.77 0.26
N ARG A 754 -1.09 -22.71 0.71
CA ARG A 754 -2.38 -22.70 1.45
C ARG A 754 -3.45 -23.66 0.89
N ASN A 755 -3.37 -24.00 -0.41
CA ASN A 755 -4.29 -24.89 -1.13
C ASN A 755 -3.73 -26.30 -1.43
N ALA A 756 -2.52 -26.62 -0.97
CA ALA A 756 -1.86 -27.89 -1.21
C ALA A 756 -1.32 -28.53 0.08
N VAL A 757 -1.97 -28.30 1.22
CA VAL A 757 -1.82 -29.17 2.39
C VAL A 757 -2.13 -30.59 1.92
N VAL A 758 -1.11 -31.45 1.84
CA VAL A 758 -1.23 -32.84 1.35
C VAL A 758 -2.40 -33.53 2.05
N GLY A 759 -3.40 -33.96 1.27
CA GLY A 759 -4.60 -34.63 1.78
C GLY A 759 -5.82 -33.74 1.99
N GLN A 760 -5.73 -32.41 1.80
CA GLN A 760 -6.87 -31.50 1.85
C GLN A 760 -7.34 -31.08 0.45
N PRO A 761 -8.65 -30.87 0.23
CA PRO A 761 -9.15 -30.30 -1.02
C PRO A 761 -8.54 -28.92 -1.26
N ALA A 762 -8.13 -28.63 -2.51
CA ALA A 762 -7.73 -27.28 -2.88
C ALA A 762 -8.82 -26.28 -2.46
N ALA A 763 -8.43 -25.18 -1.80
CA ALA A 763 -9.36 -24.14 -1.37
C ALA A 763 -10.20 -23.66 -2.57
N SER A 764 -11.45 -24.14 -2.63
CA SER A 764 -12.44 -23.77 -3.63
C SER A 764 -13.46 -22.84 -2.97
N GLY A 765 -13.70 -21.66 -3.54
CA GLY A 765 -14.70 -20.76 -2.99
C GLY A 765 -14.39 -19.29 -3.23
N VAL A 766 -15.06 -18.46 -2.44
CA VAL A 766 -14.91 -17.02 -2.40
C VAL A 766 -13.88 -16.65 -1.35
N GLU A 767 -12.90 -15.84 -1.72
CA GLU A 767 -11.94 -15.23 -0.81
C GLU A 767 -12.42 -13.83 -0.44
N ARG A 768 -12.11 -13.38 0.78
CA ARG A 768 -12.45 -12.03 1.23
C ARG A 768 -11.22 -11.15 1.24
N TYR A 769 -11.42 -9.86 1.06
CA TYR A 769 -10.40 -8.85 1.29
C TYR A 769 -11.04 -7.60 1.89
N ALA A 770 -10.26 -6.84 2.65
CA ALA A 770 -10.63 -5.51 3.10
C ALA A 770 -10.02 -4.46 2.16
N PHE A 771 -10.71 -3.34 2.00
CA PHE A 771 -10.12 -2.14 1.44
C PHE A 771 -10.51 -0.90 2.24
N ILE A 772 -9.58 0.03 2.36
CA ILE A 772 -9.71 1.24 3.19
C ILE A 772 -9.70 2.47 2.28
N GLN A 773 -10.66 3.35 2.48
CA GLN A 773 -10.89 4.57 1.70
C GLN A 773 -10.36 5.79 2.47
N TYR A 774 -9.06 5.83 2.71
CA TYR A 774 -8.39 6.93 3.39
C TYR A 774 -7.03 7.16 2.74
N PHE A 775 -6.68 8.42 2.53
CA PHE A 775 -5.38 8.82 2.07
C PHE A 775 -4.75 9.81 3.06
N VAL A 776 -3.42 9.84 3.16
CA VAL A 776 -2.70 10.60 4.20
C VAL A 776 -3.05 12.08 4.12
N GLU A 777 -3.48 12.66 5.25
CA GLU A 777 -3.91 14.05 5.32
C GLU A 777 -2.77 14.94 5.84
N LEU A 778 -2.07 15.63 4.94
CA LEU A 778 -0.89 16.45 5.26
C LEU A 778 -1.20 17.88 5.73
N ASN A 779 -2.42 18.15 6.22
CA ASN A 779 -2.88 19.49 6.65
C ASN A 779 -2.05 20.12 7.79
N HIS A 780 -1.19 19.35 8.46
CA HIS A 780 -0.21 19.85 9.43
C HIS A 780 0.99 20.55 8.77
N VAL A 781 1.16 20.42 7.45
CA VAL A 781 2.03 21.25 6.62
C VAL A 781 1.13 22.35 6.01
N PRO A 782 1.27 23.63 6.42
CA PRO A 782 0.34 24.69 6.05
C PRO A 782 0.52 25.13 4.58
N LEU A 783 0.27 24.23 3.63
CA LEU A 783 0.39 24.44 2.19
C LEU A 783 -0.95 24.14 1.49
N PRO A 784 -1.39 24.97 0.52
CA PRO A 784 -2.60 24.73 -0.28
C PRO A 784 -2.59 23.36 -0.92
N GLY A 785 -3.68 22.60 -0.83
CA GLY A 785 -3.82 21.30 -1.51
C GLY A 785 -3.29 20.10 -0.75
N THR A 786 -3.08 20.18 0.56
CA THR A 786 -2.62 19.06 1.40
C THR A 786 -3.77 18.20 1.99
N GLY A 787 -5.01 18.41 1.53
CA GLY A 787 -6.24 17.90 2.16
C GLY A 787 -6.95 16.74 1.46
N SER A 788 -6.23 15.78 0.87
CA SER A 788 -6.86 14.53 0.42
C SER A 788 -7.01 13.58 1.60
N ASP A 789 -8.23 13.52 2.14
CA ASP A 789 -8.56 12.83 3.40
C ASP A 789 -9.46 11.59 3.15
N GLY A 790 -9.94 11.42 1.91
CA GLY A 790 -10.81 10.33 1.52
C GLY A 790 -12.14 10.25 2.27
N ASP A 791 -12.75 9.07 2.28
CA ASP A 791 -14.09 8.81 2.85
C ASP A 791 -14.03 8.11 4.21
N ARG A 792 -12.81 7.95 4.75
CA ARG A 792 -12.48 7.38 6.08
C ARG A 792 -13.27 6.10 6.42
N THR A 793 -13.57 5.29 5.40
CA THR A 793 -14.38 4.07 5.53
C THR A 793 -13.57 2.81 5.29
N ILE A 794 -14.04 1.71 5.88
CA ILE A 794 -13.48 0.38 5.69
C ILE A 794 -14.55 -0.52 5.11
N CYS A 795 -14.22 -1.20 4.02
CA CYS A 795 -15.13 -2.09 3.32
C CYS A 795 -14.57 -3.51 3.29
N LEU A 796 -15.46 -4.50 3.25
CA LEU A 796 -15.11 -5.87 2.89
C LEU A 796 -15.64 -6.20 1.50
N ALA A 797 -14.88 -7.01 0.78
CA ALA A 797 -15.22 -7.49 -0.54
C ALA A 797 -14.91 -8.99 -0.65
N LYS A 798 -15.47 -9.57 -1.70
CA LYS A 798 -15.42 -10.99 -2.03
C LYS A 798 -14.87 -11.15 -3.44
N VAL A 799 -13.96 -12.10 -3.65
CA VAL A 799 -13.44 -12.49 -4.96
C VAL A 799 -13.71 -13.98 -5.22
N ASP A 800 -14.35 -14.29 -6.35
CA ASP A 800 -14.50 -15.68 -6.81
C ASP A 800 -13.15 -16.17 -7.34
N ARG A 801 -12.52 -17.10 -6.62
CA ARG A 801 -11.21 -17.62 -6.99
C ARG A 801 -11.20 -18.35 -8.33
N ARG A 802 -12.34 -18.72 -8.91
CA ARG A 802 -12.40 -19.42 -10.20
C ARG A 802 -12.32 -18.44 -11.37
N THR A 803 -12.94 -17.27 -11.24
CA THR A 803 -13.15 -16.32 -12.32
C THR A 803 -12.47 -14.97 -12.11
N GLY A 804 -12.09 -14.64 -10.87
CA GLY A 804 -11.60 -13.31 -10.49
C GLY A 804 -12.72 -12.27 -10.36
N ALA A 805 -13.99 -12.67 -10.46
CA ALA A 805 -15.11 -11.75 -10.28
C ALA A 805 -15.18 -11.27 -8.83
N SER A 806 -15.30 -9.96 -8.62
CA SER A 806 -15.34 -9.34 -7.29
C SER A 806 -16.69 -8.68 -7.00
N VAL A 807 -17.07 -8.64 -5.72
CA VAL A 807 -18.28 -7.95 -5.24
C VAL A 807 -18.07 -7.39 -3.84
N LEU A 808 -18.68 -6.24 -3.55
CA LEU A 808 -18.73 -5.66 -2.20
C LEU A 808 -19.54 -6.57 -1.27
N ASP A 809 -19.04 -6.82 -0.06
CA ASP A 809 -19.79 -7.53 0.98
C ASP A 809 -20.74 -6.57 1.70
N THR A 810 -21.95 -6.44 1.17
CA THR A 810 -22.98 -5.54 1.73
C THR A 810 -23.52 -5.95 3.10
N SER A 811 -23.12 -7.13 3.59
CA SER A 811 -23.47 -7.58 4.94
C SER A 811 -22.50 -7.09 6.03
N PHE A 812 -21.35 -6.54 5.63
CA PHE A 812 -20.44 -5.84 6.52
C PHE A 812 -20.91 -4.38 6.63
N THR A 813 -21.62 -4.06 7.70
CA THR A 813 -22.32 -2.79 7.86
C THR A 813 -21.87 -2.01 9.08
N ASP A 814 -21.82 -0.68 8.96
CA ASP A 814 -21.62 0.23 10.08
C ASP A 814 -22.69 0.02 11.17
N GLU A 815 -22.27 -0.10 12.42
CA GLU A 815 -23.15 -0.41 13.55
C GLU A 815 -24.10 0.72 13.96
N ILE A 816 -23.80 1.95 13.54
CA ILE A 816 -24.59 3.14 13.85
C ILE A 816 -25.51 3.49 12.67
N LEU A 817 -24.97 3.46 11.45
CA LEU A 817 -25.66 3.89 10.23
C LEU A 817 -26.46 2.74 9.58
N GLY A 818 -26.10 1.49 9.83
CA GLY A 818 -26.70 0.31 9.21
C GLY A 818 -26.42 0.18 7.70
N THR A 819 -25.45 0.94 7.18
CA THR A 819 -25.06 0.96 5.77
C THR A 819 -23.86 0.06 5.51
N PRO A 820 -23.68 -0.50 4.29
CA PRO A 820 -22.46 -1.20 3.91
C PRO A 820 -21.20 -0.34 4.11
N CYS A 821 -20.11 -1.02 4.47
CA CYS A 821 -18.86 -0.41 4.94
C CYS A 821 -19.00 0.29 6.29
N LEU A 822 -17.91 0.32 7.05
CA LEU A 822 -17.81 0.93 8.36
C LEU A 822 -17.26 2.34 8.24
N ASP A 823 -17.98 3.35 8.74
CA ASP A 823 -17.65 4.77 8.62
C ASP A 823 -17.04 5.28 9.94
N PHE A 824 -15.82 5.82 9.87
CA PHE A 824 -15.09 6.37 11.02
C PHE A 824 -15.28 7.88 11.20
N ASP A 825 -15.94 8.57 10.28
CA ASP A 825 -16.01 10.04 10.23
C ASP A 825 -17.44 10.60 10.21
N SER A 826 -18.45 9.78 10.50
CA SER A 826 -19.82 10.28 10.51
C SER A 826 -20.10 11.30 11.62
N ALA A 827 -21.10 12.17 11.42
CA ALA A 827 -21.59 13.03 12.51
C ALA A 827 -22.03 12.21 13.73
N ALA A 828 -22.44 10.95 13.52
CA ALA A 828 -22.75 10.06 14.62
C ALA A 828 -21.49 9.60 15.40
N ARG A 829 -20.30 9.62 14.78
CA ARG A 829 -19.01 9.32 15.43
C ARG A 829 -18.49 10.46 16.32
N ASP A 830 -18.88 11.71 16.09
CA ASP A 830 -18.47 12.86 16.93
C ASP A 830 -18.88 12.69 18.40
N GLY A 831 -20.10 12.18 18.62
CA GLY A 831 -20.64 11.88 19.93
C GLY A 831 -20.48 10.43 20.38
N TRP A 832 -19.88 9.57 19.55
CA TRP A 832 -19.87 8.14 19.78
C TRP A 832 -18.94 7.75 20.93
N LEU A 833 -19.45 6.92 21.83
CA LEU A 833 -18.64 6.27 22.85
C LEU A 833 -17.97 5.04 22.24
N TRP A 834 -16.77 5.22 21.70
CA TRP A 834 -16.00 4.11 21.16
C TRP A 834 -15.78 3.03 22.24
N PRO A 835 -15.97 1.74 21.93
CA PRO A 835 -15.77 0.67 22.90
C PRO A 835 -14.30 0.53 23.28
N GLY A 836 -14.02 -0.08 24.43
CA GLY A 836 -12.66 -0.21 24.94
C GLY A 836 -12.17 1.06 25.62
N SER A 837 -10.88 1.39 25.45
CA SER A 837 -10.27 2.49 26.21
C SER A 837 -10.47 3.87 25.60
N ARG A 838 -10.76 3.98 24.29
CA ARG A 838 -10.81 5.28 23.58
C ARG A 838 -11.84 6.25 24.15
N GLY A 839 -13.05 5.78 24.45
CA GLY A 839 -14.14 6.63 24.92
C GLY A 839 -14.64 7.62 23.86
N GLN A 840 -15.20 8.76 24.28
CA GLN A 840 -15.81 9.75 23.38
C GLN A 840 -14.78 10.78 22.89
N LYS A 841 -14.03 10.41 21.84
CA LYS A 841 -12.94 11.23 21.25
C LYS A 841 -13.20 11.63 19.78
N GLY A 842 -14.45 11.51 19.34
CA GLY A 842 -14.91 11.90 18.01
C GLY A 842 -14.45 10.97 16.89
N ALA A 843 -14.58 11.47 15.66
CA ALA A 843 -14.21 10.81 14.42
C ALA A 843 -12.74 10.33 14.36
N ALA A 844 -12.43 9.53 13.33
CA ALA A 844 -11.18 8.81 13.21
C ALA A 844 -10.80 8.50 11.74
N LYS A 845 -9.52 8.16 11.51
CA LYS A 845 -8.91 7.96 10.18
C LYS A 845 -8.25 6.59 10.04
N PRO A 846 -8.93 5.57 9.49
CA PRO A 846 -8.34 4.25 9.34
C PRO A 846 -7.35 4.23 8.18
N HIS A 847 -6.17 3.62 8.31
CA HIS A 847 -5.17 3.63 7.22
C HIS A 847 -4.69 2.24 6.77
N ALA A 848 -4.27 1.40 7.72
CA ALA A 848 -3.79 0.04 7.44
C ALA A 848 -4.49 -0.99 8.33
N ALA A 849 -4.52 -2.25 7.87
CA ALA A 849 -5.20 -3.29 8.61
C ALA A 849 -4.61 -4.69 8.39
N ILE A 850 -4.92 -5.59 9.35
CA ILE A 850 -4.64 -7.02 9.27
C ILE A 850 -5.84 -7.83 9.78
N PHE A 851 -6.20 -8.90 9.07
CA PHE A 851 -7.14 -9.89 9.60
C PHE A 851 -6.44 -10.71 10.68
N GLU A 852 -7.05 -10.84 11.86
CA GLU A 852 -6.49 -11.58 12.99
C GLU A 852 -7.49 -12.50 13.72
N ARG A 853 -6.96 -13.48 14.46
CA ARG A 853 -7.69 -14.22 15.52
C ARG A 853 -6.71 -14.78 16.55
N ASP A 854 -7.25 -15.15 17.71
CA ASP A 854 -6.48 -15.84 18.73
C ASP A 854 -5.89 -17.14 18.18
N GLY A 855 -4.59 -17.32 18.40
CA GLY A 855 -3.83 -18.48 17.92
C GLY A 855 -3.55 -18.51 16.41
N ALA A 856 -3.97 -17.52 15.62
CA ALA A 856 -3.57 -17.48 14.21
C ALA A 856 -2.05 -17.27 14.08
N ALA A 857 -1.42 -18.06 13.22
CA ALA A 857 -0.04 -17.88 12.83
C ALA A 857 0.03 -17.30 11.42
N LEU A 858 0.24 -15.99 11.32
CA LEU A 858 0.41 -15.29 10.06
C LEU A 858 1.90 -15.04 9.81
N PHE A 859 2.50 -15.94 9.03
CA PHE A 859 3.81 -15.73 8.44
C PHE A 859 3.65 -15.10 7.04
N GLY A 860 4.70 -14.43 6.56
CA GLY A 860 4.61 -13.48 5.44
C GLY A 860 4.15 -14.08 4.12
N PRO A 861 4.04 -13.23 3.07
CA PRO A 861 4.00 -13.74 1.72
C PRO A 861 5.18 -14.72 1.51
N GLY A 862 4.80 -15.98 1.40
CA GLY A 862 5.60 -17.18 1.19
C GLY A 862 6.54 -17.71 2.28
N TYR A 863 6.90 -16.99 3.36
CA TYR A 863 7.69 -17.65 4.42
C TYR A 863 6.84 -18.66 5.21
N TYR A 864 7.23 -19.93 5.17
CA TYR A 864 6.66 -21.02 5.98
C TYR A 864 7.76 -21.60 6.89
N PRO A 865 7.50 -21.83 8.20
CA PRO A 865 8.50 -22.39 9.11
C PRO A 865 8.94 -23.80 8.73
N ALA A 866 10.21 -24.14 8.97
CA ALA A 866 10.89 -25.39 8.57
C ALA A 866 10.29 -26.70 9.12
N LYS A 867 9.31 -26.66 10.03
CA LYS A 867 8.63 -27.83 10.59
C LYS A 867 7.10 -27.62 10.61
N PRO A 868 6.31 -28.66 10.27
CA PRO A 868 4.88 -28.69 10.52
C PRO A 868 4.59 -28.68 12.01
N VAL A 869 3.60 -27.88 12.39
CA VAL A 869 2.96 -27.90 13.71
C VAL A 869 2.27 -29.24 13.93
N VAL A 870 2.40 -29.79 15.13
CA VAL A 870 1.58 -30.92 15.57
C VAL A 870 0.53 -30.34 16.53
N LEU A 871 -0.72 -30.25 16.07
CA LEU A 871 -1.86 -29.92 16.94
C LEU A 871 -2.06 -31.04 17.96
N HIS A 872 -1.98 -30.71 19.24
CA HIS A 872 -2.34 -31.62 20.35
C HIS A 872 -3.75 -31.34 20.85
#